data_AF-A0A7C6JAW8-F1
#
_entry.id   AF-A0A7C6JAW8-F1
#
_cell.length_a   1.000
_cell.length_b   1.000
_cell.length_c   1.000
_cell.angle_alpha   90.00
_cell.angle_beta   90.00
_cell.angle_gamma   90.00
#
_symmetry.space_group_name_H-M   'P 1'
#
loop_
_entity.id
_entity.type
_entity.pdbx_description
1 polymer ?
#
loop_
_entity_poly.entity_id
_entity_poly.type
_entity_poly.pdbx_seq_one_letter_code
_entity_poly.pdbx_strand_id
1 'polypeptide(L)'
;MQYLVNNVTIGGLVHDLGKVLHRGANGDGRAHSVSGCEWIGKYTTEKDILDCIRYHHHQDIEGADLDAASPAYLVYLADNIASGIDRRQIEGAATAGFDRSRPQESVYNLLNNNNGRAAYRVAAISEKINCPRDTKNYNPAADYNRIIADLNEDLSGINFQGEYINSLLELCEAYLSYIPSSTYRGEVADISLFDHSKITAALAACMALYLDSQQRSDYRTELLTNRHNFYGEKAFCLFSCDISGIQQFIYTISSKGALKGLRSRSFYLELLLENLADEILGACSLYRTNLLYTGGGHAYILLPNTPRARENAAASVASINRRLMEYFGAGLYVAYGLQECSAAELMSKTPDPEDYTNIFRSLSAQIAQRKLRRYSAGELRQLNNTTTDKEGRECSVCGVSSRLEYRGEETYYCGICAAFTDISRMLIKPDSVFVVTRTKLNGTSLPLFSSLGEQLYFHASNAGKIKELLQKSPEQVVRVYSKNTYRTGFSLATKLWLGDYAATSREGDLKTFAELAACSRGIERIGVLRADVDNMGTAFVSGFVRDEAAAADKYKYLTISRTATLSRSLSIFFKYYLNDLLADGGEFDLLAPPKQRNLVVVYSGGDDLFLVGAWNDVLSAAIDIRRSFARYTCNTLTMSAGFAMFEPGYPIARMAEETAWLEERAKGHRYQGKMKNSISLFGLEMDGGQLQARHTYDWDTFENQVLGEKYAVLDSIFSGGEDYGSSFLYNILDLLRQAEKDRINIARLAYLLARREPDRKASGELKRNYSNFSQCVYRWALDENGQDRLQLITAIMLYTYYKREKKEERS
;
A
#
# COMPACT_ATOMS: atom_id res chain seq x y z
N MET A 1 32.54 12.45 -9.74
CA MET A 1 31.36 12.47 -8.85
C MET A 1 30.42 11.30 -9.07
N GLN A 2 29.79 11.14 -10.25
CA GLN A 2 28.83 10.02 -10.47
C GLN A 2 29.44 8.64 -10.17
N TYR A 3 30.71 8.39 -10.55
CA TYR A 3 31.43 7.16 -10.20
C TYR A 3 31.46 6.89 -8.69
N LEU A 4 31.79 7.90 -7.88
CA LEU A 4 31.79 7.80 -6.42
C LEU A 4 30.40 7.47 -5.89
N VAL A 5 29.37 8.18 -6.35
CA VAL A 5 27.97 7.95 -5.93
C VAL A 5 27.55 6.51 -6.25
N ASN A 6 27.90 5.99 -7.43
CA ASN A 6 27.61 4.60 -7.81
C ASN A 6 28.25 3.63 -6.82
N ASN A 7 29.56 3.78 -6.56
CA ASN A 7 30.31 2.86 -5.71
C ASN A 7 29.84 2.88 -4.26
N VAL A 8 29.56 4.06 -3.67
CA VAL A 8 29.04 4.13 -2.29
C VAL A 8 27.61 3.61 -2.19
N THR A 9 26.79 3.79 -3.24
CA THR A 9 25.41 3.28 -3.26
C THR A 9 25.41 1.76 -3.32
N ILE A 10 26.21 1.17 -4.22
CA ILE A 10 26.35 -0.28 -4.32
C ILE A 10 26.99 -0.83 -3.04
N GLY A 11 28.14 -0.28 -2.63
CA GLY A 11 28.84 -0.66 -1.40
C GLY A 11 27.93 -0.61 -0.18
N GLY A 12 27.15 0.46 -0.01
CA GLY A 12 26.16 0.59 1.06
C GLY A 12 25.01 -0.43 0.99
N LEU A 13 24.57 -0.83 -0.21
CA LEU A 13 23.55 -1.88 -0.37
C LEU A 13 24.07 -3.27 0.02
N VAL A 14 25.34 -3.56 -0.22
CA VAL A 14 25.90 -4.91 -0.06
C VAL A 14 26.86 -5.10 1.11
N HIS A 15 27.23 -4.03 1.82
CA HIS A 15 28.23 -4.06 2.91
C HIS A 15 27.99 -5.15 3.94
N ASP A 16 26.71 -5.43 4.22
CA ASP A 16 26.27 -6.28 5.30
C ASP A 16 25.74 -7.66 4.84
N LEU A 17 25.85 -7.98 3.54
CA LEU A 17 25.39 -9.27 3.00
C LEU A 17 26.07 -10.49 3.65
N GLY A 18 27.30 -10.31 4.15
CA GLY A 18 28.00 -11.36 4.90
C GLY A 18 27.24 -11.85 6.15
N LYS A 19 26.31 -11.06 6.70
CA LYS A 19 25.44 -11.48 7.81
C LYS A 19 24.55 -12.65 7.44
N VAL A 20 24.14 -12.76 6.17
CA VAL A 20 23.33 -13.88 5.66
C VAL A 20 24.14 -15.18 5.73
N LEU A 21 25.40 -15.15 5.26
CA LEU A 21 26.32 -16.29 5.29
C LEU A 21 26.60 -16.76 6.72
N HIS A 22 26.82 -15.81 7.64
CA HIS A 22 27.13 -16.11 9.04
C HIS A 22 26.00 -16.85 9.78
N ARG A 23 24.76 -16.73 9.28
CA ARG A 23 23.55 -17.29 9.90
C ARG A 23 23.06 -18.59 9.24
N GLY A 24 23.67 -19.01 8.13
CA GLY A 24 23.42 -20.31 7.51
C GLY A 24 23.90 -21.49 8.36
N ALA A 25 23.48 -22.72 8.01
CA ALA A 25 23.79 -23.91 8.79
C ALA A 25 25.30 -24.23 8.86
N ASN A 26 26.05 -23.91 7.79
CA ASN A 26 27.51 -23.99 7.72
C ASN A 26 28.16 -22.61 7.92
N GLY A 27 27.61 -21.82 8.85
CA GLY A 27 27.92 -20.41 8.99
C GLY A 27 29.43 -20.13 9.07
N ASP A 28 29.89 -19.19 8.25
CA ASP A 28 31.29 -18.76 8.24
C ASP A 28 31.64 -18.12 9.59
N GLY A 29 32.61 -18.70 10.31
CA GLY A 29 33.03 -18.24 11.64
C GLY A 29 33.83 -16.94 11.63
N ARG A 30 34.23 -16.44 10.45
CA ARG A 30 34.94 -15.17 10.29
C ARG A 30 34.00 -13.97 10.48
N ALA A 31 34.60 -12.79 10.59
CA ALA A 31 33.83 -11.54 10.59
C ALA A 31 33.03 -11.40 9.30
N HIS A 32 31.78 -10.92 9.39
CA HIS A 32 30.89 -10.86 8.23
C HIS A 32 31.39 -9.87 7.16
N SER A 33 32.20 -8.87 7.53
CA SER A 33 32.89 -7.98 6.59
C SER A 33 33.87 -8.74 5.69
N VAL A 34 34.56 -9.75 6.22
CA VAL A 34 35.48 -10.61 5.44
C VAL A 34 34.70 -11.55 4.54
N SER A 35 33.77 -12.31 5.09
CA SER A 35 32.96 -13.29 4.34
C SER A 35 32.13 -12.63 3.25
N GLY A 36 31.53 -11.47 3.55
CA GLY A 36 30.78 -10.68 2.59
C GLY A 36 31.65 -10.15 1.45
N CYS A 37 32.86 -9.64 1.77
CA CYS A 37 33.80 -9.15 0.76
C CYS A 37 34.23 -10.27 -0.19
N GLU A 38 34.58 -11.45 0.33
CA GLU A 38 34.94 -12.60 -0.50
C GLU A 38 33.76 -13.13 -1.33
N TRP A 39 32.56 -13.08 -0.76
CA TRP A 39 31.36 -13.53 -1.47
C TRP A 39 31.02 -12.63 -2.65
N ILE A 40 31.01 -11.32 -2.43
CA ILE A 40 30.73 -10.32 -3.48
C ILE A 40 31.90 -10.19 -4.47
N GLY A 41 33.13 -10.42 -4.03
CA GLY A 41 34.31 -10.49 -4.89
C GLY A 41 34.26 -11.57 -5.97
N LYS A 42 33.30 -12.51 -5.91
CA LYS A 42 33.02 -13.46 -7.00
C LYS A 42 32.29 -12.83 -8.18
N TYR A 43 31.60 -11.71 -7.96
CA TYR A 43 30.72 -11.06 -8.94
C TYR A 43 31.24 -9.70 -9.41
N THR A 44 32.13 -9.06 -8.65
CA THR A 44 32.76 -7.79 -9.04
C THR A 44 34.22 -7.72 -8.59
N THR A 45 35.04 -7.03 -9.39
CA THR A 45 36.45 -6.72 -9.08
C THR A 45 36.65 -5.25 -8.71
N GLU A 46 35.58 -4.46 -8.62
CA GLU A 46 35.66 -3.02 -8.29
C GLU A 46 36.13 -2.83 -6.85
N LYS A 47 37.39 -2.38 -6.70
CA LYS A 47 38.08 -2.24 -5.42
C LYS A 47 37.30 -1.38 -4.42
N ASP A 48 36.79 -0.23 -4.86
CA ASP A 48 36.04 0.69 -3.99
C ASP A 48 34.82 0.04 -3.33
N ILE A 49 34.10 -0.80 -4.09
CA ILE A 49 32.93 -1.53 -3.59
C ILE A 49 33.38 -2.58 -2.57
N LEU A 50 34.43 -3.33 -2.87
CA LEU A 50 34.98 -4.34 -1.97
C LEU A 50 35.54 -3.73 -0.68
N ASP A 51 36.21 -2.58 -0.76
CA ASP A 51 36.73 -1.84 0.39
C ASP A 51 35.58 -1.34 1.28
N CYS A 52 34.47 -0.88 0.69
CA CYS A 52 33.26 -0.54 1.45
C CYS A 52 32.72 -1.73 2.25
N ILE A 53 32.76 -2.94 1.69
CA ILE A 53 32.31 -4.16 2.38
C ILE A 53 33.33 -4.58 3.45
N ARG A 54 34.62 -4.54 3.14
CA ARG A 54 35.67 -5.04 4.04
C ARG A 54 35.89 -4.17 5.27
N TYR A 55 35.72 -2.85 5.13
CA TYR A 55 36.16 -1.86 6.12
C TYR A 55 35.00 -0.99 6.68
N HIS A 56 33.74 -1.41 6.59
CA HIS A 56 32.63 -0.63 7.16
C HIS A 56 32.54 -0.66 8.70
N HIS A 57 33.35 -1.48 9.40
CA HIS A 57 33.43 -1.46 10.87
C HIS A 57 34.59 -0.61 11.37
N HIS A 58 34.41 0.01 12.54
CA HIS A 58 35.44 0.85 13.16
C HIS A 58 36.77 0.10 13.36
N GLN A 59 36.68 -1.13 13.87
CA GLN A 59 37.85 -1.99 14.12
C GLN A 59 38.61 -2.36 12.85
N ASP A 60 37.92 -2.40 11.71
CA ASP A 60 38.53 -2.72 10.43
C ASP A 60 39.14 -1.48 9.77
N ILE A 61 38.55 -0.29 9.94
CA ILE A 61 38.94 0.93 9.19
C ILE A 61 40.02 1.78 9.87
N GLU A 62 40.09 1.80 11.21
CA GLU A 62 40.94 2.76 11.96
C GLU A 62 42.44 2.66 11.63
N GLY A 63 42.92 1.45 11.34
CA GLY A 63 44.29 1.15 10.95
C GLY A 63 44.46 0.69 9.50
N ALA A 64 43.43 0.78 8.66
CA ALA A 64 43.51 0.31 7.28
C ALA A 64 44.36 1.26 6.42
N ASP A 65 45.14 0.68 5.50
CA ASP A 65 45.91 1.43 4.48
C ASP A 65 45.01 1.82 3.31
N LEU A 66 44.06 2.73 3.59
CA LEU A 66 43.12 3.29 2.62
C LEU A 66 43.49 4.72 2.28
N ASP A 67 43.32 5.09 1.01
CA ASP A 67 43.41 6.49 0.56
C ASP A 67 42.46 7.38 1.37
N ALA A 68 42.86 8.61 1.67
CA ALA A 68 42.06 9.55 2.46
C ALA A 68 40.69 9.86 1.84
N ALA A 69 40.56 9.75 0.51
CA ALA A 69 39.33 9.90 -0.26
C ALA A 69 38.60 8.57 -0.53
N SER A 70 38.97 7.48 0.16
CA SER A 70 38.34 6.17 -0.04
C SER A 70 36.83 6.21 0.23
N PRO A 71 35.99 5.63 -0.65
CA PRO A 71 34.55 5.53 -0.45
C PRO A 71 34.15 4.77 0.81
N ALA A 72 35.03 3.91 1.35
CA ALA A 72 34.76 3.13 2.55
C ALA A 72 34.45 4.00 3.78
N TYR A 73 35.05 5.19 3.89
CA TYR A 73 34.75 6.13 4.99
C TYR A 73 33.31 6.66 4.95
N LEU A 74 32.76 6.85 3.75
CA LEU A 74 31.37 7.26 3.55
C LEU A 74 30.41 6.16 3.99
N VAL A 75 30.65 4.92 3.56
CA VAL A 75 29.82 3.76 3.94
C VAL A 75 29.95 3.45 5.43
N TYR A 76 31.16 3.54 6.00
CA TYR A 76 31.40 3.40 7.44
C TYR A 76 30.56 4.38 8.26
N LEU A 77 30.60 5.67 7.93
CA LEU A 77 29.82 6.64 8.70
C LEU A 77 28.32 6.47 8.46
N ALA A 78 27.92 6.13 7.23
CA ALA A 78 26.53 5.86 6.89
C ALA A 78 25.95 4.68 7.67
N ASP A 79 26.68 3.56 7.79
CA ASP A 79 26.26 2.41 8.61
C ASP A 79 26.16 2.82 10.08
N ASN A 80 27.11 3.59 10.61
CA ASN A 80 27.00 4.08 11.99
C ASN A 80 25.77 4.97 12.22
N ILE A 81 25.41 5.82 11.25
CA ILE A 81 24.20 6.64 11.32
C ILE A 81 22.96 5.75 11.21
N ALA A 82 22.88 4.84 10.23
CA ALA A 82 21.78 3.90 10.04
C ALA A 82 21.59 2.99 11.27
N SER A 83 22.67 2.40 11.78
CA SER A 83 22.69 1.65 13.03
C SER A 83 22.25 2.49 14.23
N GLY A 84 22.64 3.77 14.30
CA GLY A 84 22.17 4.71 15.32
C GLY A 84 20.68 5.08 15.22
N ILE A 85 20.10 4.98 14.03
CA ILE A 85 18.67 5.11 13.74
C ILE A 85 17.92 3.80 14.09
N ASP A 86 18.53 2.64 13.85
CA ASP A 86 17.87 1.34 13.97
C ASP A 86 17.88 0.81 15.41
N ARG A 87 19.08 0.77 16.00
CA ARG A 87 19.41 0.01 17.21
C ARG A 87 18.92 0.74 18.45
N ARG A 88 17.79 0.29 19.00
CA ARG A 88 17.23 0.80 20.26
C ARG A 88 17.25 -0.31 21.30
N GLN A 89 17.87 -0.02 22.45
CA GLN A 89 18.01 -0.98 23.54
C GLN A 89 16.67 -1.29 24.20
N ILE A 90 16.44 -2.56 24.55
CA ILE A 90 15.27 -3.02 25.30
C ILE A 90 15.45 -2.68 26.78
N GLU A 91 14.42 -2.11 27.41
CA GLU A 91 14.45 -1.78 28.85
C GLU A 91 14.62 -3.03 29.72
N GLY A 92 15.54 -2.99 30.69
CA GLY A 92 15.80 -4.08 31.64
C GLY A 92 16.50 -5.32 31.05
N ALA A 93 16.93 -5.29 29.78
CA ALA A 93 17.63 -6.41 29.17
C ALA A 93 19.08 -6.52 29.67
N ALA A 94 19.35 -7.50 30.54
CA ALA A 94 20.67 -7.79 31.11
C ALA A 94 21.55 -8.70 30.21
N THR A 95 21.05 -9.17 29.07
CA THR A 95 21.74 -10.16 28.24
C THR A 95 22.66 -9.53 27.19
N ALA A 96 23.97 -9.67 27.42
CA ALA A 96 25.00 -9.40 26.43
C ALA A 96 25.09 -10.55 25.39
N GLY A 97 25.36 -10.20 24.13
CA GLY A 97 25.70 -11.15 23.06
C GLY A 97 24.72 -11.20 21.89
N PHE A 98 25.14 -11.89 20.83
CA PHE A 98 24.38 -12.09 19.60
C PHE A 98 23.74 -13.47 19.55
N ASP A 99 22.53 -13.56 18.99
CA ASP A 99 21.85 -14.82 18.75
C ASP A 99 21.67 -15.06 17.24
N ARG A 100 22.48 -15.96 16.66
CA ARG A 100 22.42 -16.25 15.22
C ARG A 100 21.06 -16.78 14.76
N SER A 101 20.28 -17.38 15.66
CA SER A 101 18.98 -17.95 15.35
C SER A 101 17.82 -16.96 15.50
N ARG A 102 18.08 -15.73 15.98
CA ARG A 102 17.02 -14.74 16.22
C ARG A 102 16.36 -14.32 14.89
N PRO A 103 15.03 -14.52 14.75
CA PRO A 103 14.29 -14.07 13.57
C PRO A 103 14.03 -12.56 13.62
N GLN A 104 13.61 -11.99 12.49
CA GLN A 104 13.18 -10.59 12.44
C GLN A 104 11.84 -10.42 13.16
N GLU A 105 11.81 -9.52 14.14
CA GLU A 105 10.59 -9.14 14.85
C GLU A 105 9.69 -8.27 13.97
N SER A 106 8.40 -8.30 14.25
CA SER A 106 7.46 -7.44 13.55
C SER A 106 7.60 -6.00 13.99
N VAL A 107 7.67 -5.07 13.04
CA VAL A 107 7.59 -3.62 13.30
C VAL A 107 6.30 -3.25 14.05
N TYR A 108 5.23 -4.04 13.89
CA TYR A 108 3.96 -3.86 14.59
C TYR A 108 4.04 -4.20 16.09
N ASN A 109 5.09 -4.86 16.57
CA ASN A 109 5.22 -5.20 17.99
C ASN A 109 5.28 -3.95 18.90
N LEU A 110 5.81 -2.84 18.39
CA LEU A 110 5.98 -1.59 19.12
C LEU A 110 4.97 -0.50 18.75
N LEU A 111 4.21 -0.71 17.67
CA LEU A 111 3.29 0.28 17.11
C LEU A 111 2.10 0.52 18.05
N ASN A 112 1.68 1.78 18.19
CA ASN A 112 0.53 2.21 18.99
C ASN A 112 0.60 1.74 20.46
N ASN A 113 1.75 1.94 21.12
CA ASN A 113 2.04 1.49 22.49
C ASN A 113 1.95 -0.04 22.71
N ASN A 114 1.94 -0.85 21.64
CA ASN A 114 1.92 -2.31 21.76
C ASN A 114 3.21 -2.87 22.40
N ASN A 115 3.14 -4.09 22.94
CA ASN A 115 4.26 -4.83 23.53
C ASN A 115 4.30 -6.27 22.98
N GLY A 116 4.16 -6.39 21.66
CA GLY A 116 4.16 -7.67 20.95
C GLY A 116 5.54 -8.33 20.90
N ARG A 117 5.56 -9.62 20.51
CA ARG A 117 6.81 -10.40 20.29
C ARG A 117 6.72 -11.29 19.05
N ALA A 118 5.82 -10.96 18.12
CA ALA A 118 5.67 -11.73 16.90
C ALA A 118 6.87 -11.51 15.98
N ALA A 119 7.25 -12.55 15.24
CA ALA A 119 8.38 -12.50 14.32
C ALA A 119 8.06 -13.21 13.00
N TYR A 120 8.82 -12.87 11.97
CA TYR A 120 8.71 -13.46 10.64
C TYR A 120 9.57 -14.72 10.54
N ARG A 121 9.14 -15.67 9.70
CA ARG A 121 10.07 -16.70 9.22
C ARG A 121 10.96 -16.08 8.14
N VAL A 122 12.22 -16.53 8.10
CA VAL A 122 13.15 -16.18 7.03
C VAL A 122 12.61 -16.76 5.73
N ALA A 123 12.35 -15.89 4.77
CA ALA A 123 11.83 -16.23 3.45
C ALA A 123 12.09 -15.06 2.50
N ALA A 124 12.13 -15.35 1.20
CA ALA A 124 12.00 -14.32 0.19
C ALA A 124 10.56 -13.81 0.15
N ILE A 125 10.34 -12.59 -0.36
CA ILE A 125 9.01 -12.11 -0.69
C ILE A 125 8.46 -12.98 -1.83
N SER A 126 7.28 -13.55 -1.61
CA SER A 126 6.56 -14.42 -2.56
C SER A 126 5.07 -14.09 -2.53
N GLU A 127 4.25 -14.61 -3.45
CA GLU A 127 2.82 -14.29 -3.51
C GLU A 127 2.08 -14.60 -2.20
N LYS A 128 2.51 -15.64 -1.47
CA LYS A 128 1.93 -16.04 -0.19
C LYS A 128 2.39 -15.13 0.94
N ILE A 129 1.42 -14.65 1.71
CA ILE A 129 1.64 -13.72 2.83
C ILE A 129 2.49 -14.36 3.94
N ASN A 130 3.64 -13.77 4.26
CA ASN A 130 4.44 -14.14 5.42
C ASN A 130 3.98 -13.35 6.66
N CYS A 131 2.94 -13.83 7.34
CA CYS A 131 2.44 -13.19 8.57
C CYS A 131 3.40 -13.38 9.77
N PRO A 132 3.53 -12.35 10.63
CA PRO A 132 4.20 -12.51 11.93
C PRO A 132 3.52 -13.57 12.79
N ARG A 133 4.31 -14.33 13.56
CA ARG A 133 3.81 -15.38 14.48
C ARG A 133 4.75 -15.60 15.66
N ASP A 134 4.33 -16.43 16.62
CA ASP A 134 5.23 -16.95 17.66
C ASP A 134 6.27 -17.88 17.00
N THR A 135 7.55 -17.63 17.28
CA THR A 135 8.71 -18.33 16.70
C THR A 135 9.57 -19.04 17.75
N LYS A 136 9.08 -19.27 18.97
CA LYS A 136 9.86 -19.93 20.06
C LYS A 136 10.61 -21.21 19.66
N ASN A 137 10.06 -22.01 18.75
CA ASN A 137 10.65 -23.28 18.29
C ASN A 137 11.17 -23.23 16.84
N TYR A 138 11.37 -22.04 16.29
CA TYR A 138 11.80 -21.86 14.91
C TYR A 138 13.32 -21.78 14.80
N ASN A 139 13.92 -22.65 13.98
CA ASN A 139 15.32 -22.58 13.60
C ASN A 139 15.45 -22.08 12.15
N PRO A 140 16.03 -20.89 11.90
CA PRO A 140 16.10 -20.31 10.56
C PRO A 140 17.26 -20.84 9.70
N ALA A 141 18.17 -21.66 10.22
CA ALA A 141 19.42 -22.01 9.53
C ALA A 141 19.21 -22.64 8.13
N ALA A 142 18.21 -23.51 7.99
CA ALA A 142 17.87 -24.11 6.70
C ALA A 142 17.22 -23.10 5.74
N ASP A 143 16.44 -22.16 6.27
CA ASP A 143 15.81 -21.11 5.47
C ASP A 143 16.88 -20.11 4.96
N TYR A 144 17.88 -19.75 5.78
CA TYR A 144 19.04 -18.97 5.35
C TYR A 144 19.81 -19.66 4.21
N ASN A 145 20.01 -20.97 4.26
CA ASN A 145 20.72 -21.69 3.18
C ASN A 145 19.96 -21.61 1.85
N ARG A 146 18.62 -21.60 1.86
CA ARG A 146 17.83 -21.38 0.64
C ARG A 146 18.05 -19.97 0.10
N ILE A 147 17.94 -18.96 0.97
CA ILE A 147 18.23 -17.56 0.59
C ILE A 147 19.63 -17.41 -0.01
N ILE A 148 20.65 -18.06 0.54
CA ILE A 148 22.02 -18.02 0.02
C ILE A 148 22.10 -18.67 -1.37
N ALA A 149 21.44 -19.80 -1.57
CA ALA A 149 21.41 -20.49 -2.87
C ALA A 149 20.75 -19.61 -3.94
N ASP A 150 19.56 -19.07 -3.64
CA ASP A 150 18.79 -18.24 -4.55
C ASP A 150 19.53 -16.91 -4.86
N LEU A 151 20.11 -16.27 -3.84
CA LEU A 151 20.94 -15.07 -4.04
C LEU A 151 22.17 -15.33 -4.91
N ASN A 152 22.81 -16.50 -4.81
CA ASN A 152 23.97 -16.82 -5.67
C ASN A 152 23.57 -16.90 -7.14
N GLU A 153 22.42 -17.52 -7.42
CA GLU A 153 21.89 -17.62 -8.78
C GLU A 153 21.56 -16.23 -9.33
N ASP A 154 20.80 -15.42 -8.60
CA ASP A 154 20.35 -14.12 -9.09
C ASP A 154 21.46 -13.07 -9.15
N LEU A 155 22.43 -13.08 -8.22
CA LEU A 155 23.59 -12.17 -8.26
C LEU A 155 24.46 -12.41 -9.51
N SER A 156 24.49 -13.63 -10.03
CA SER A 156 25.23 -13.94 -11.27
C SER A 156 24.68 -13.18 -12.49
N GLY A 157 23.42 -12.75 -12.44
CA GLY A 157 22.76 -11.97 -13.48
C GLY A 157 22.86 -10.45 -13.31
N ILE A 158 23.55 -9.96 -12.26
CA ILE A 158 23.68 -8.52 -11.96
C ILE A 158 25.11 -8.04 -12.25
N ASN A 159 25.22 -6.93 -12.97
CA ASN A 159 26.47 -6.20 -13.12
C ASN A 159 26.53 -5.08 -12.07
N PHE A 160 27.65 -4.96 -11.36
CA PHE A 160 27.84 -3.99 -10.27
C PHE A 160 28.19 -2.59 -10.80
N GLN A 161 27.35 -2.08 -11.72
CA GLN A 161 27.49 -0.76 -12.35
C GLN A 161 26.24 0.10 -12.11
N GLY A 162 26.37 1.41 -12.32
CA GLY A 162 25.34 2.40 -11.99
C GLY A 162 23.95 2.12 -12.58
N GLU A 163 23.88 1.55 -13.80
CA GLU A 163 22.61 1.25 -14.48
C GLU A 163 21.83 0.06 -13.88
N TYR A 164 22.47 -0.76 -13.04
CA TYR A 164 21.86 -1.93 -12.38
C TYR A 164 21.59 -1.70 -10.89
N ILE A 165 21.86 -0.50 -10.34
CA ILE A 165 21.66 -0.21 -8.91
C ILE A 165 20.21 -0.47 -8.48
N ASN A 166 19.24 -0.08 -9.30
CA ASN A 166 17.83 -0.32 -8.98
C ASN A 166 17.48 -1.82 -9.01
N SER A 167 18.08 -2.59 -9.94
CA SER A 167 17.91 -4.05 -9.99
C SER A 167 18.56 -4.74 -8.78
N LEU A 168 19.72 -4.27 -8.32
CA LEU A 168 20.36 -4.74 -7.09
C LEU A 168 19.51 -4.39 -5.85
N LEU A 169 18.95 -3.18 -5.80
CA LEU A 169 18.02 -2.77 -4.74
C LEU A 169 16.80 -3.70 -4.68
N GLU A 170 16.21 -4.04 -5.82
CA GLU A 170 15.10 -4.98 -5.91
C GLU A 170 15.46 -6.38 -5.44
N LEU A 171 16.64 -6.88 -5.82
CA LEU A 171 17.13 -8.16 -5.37
C LEU A 171 17.26 -8.19 -3.84
N CYS A 172 17.87 -7.14 -3.27
CA CYS A 172 17.97 -6.98 -1.83
C CYS A 172 16.58 -6.92 -1.17
N GLU A 173 15.60 -6.24 -1.76
CA GLU A 173 14.23 -6.20 -1.23
C GLU A 173 13.60 -7.60 -1.22
N ALA A 174 13.78 -8.37 -2.29
CA ALA A 174 13.22 -9.70 -2.42
C ALA A 174 13.68 -10.64 -1.30
N TYR A 175 14.99 -10.67 -1.02
CA TYR A 175 15.60 -11.69 -0.18
C TYR A 175 15.89 -11.24 1.26
N LEU A 176 16.07 -9.94 1.50
CA LEU A 176 16.54 -9.42 2.81
C LEU A 176 15.43 -8.77 3.64
N SER A 177 14.20 -8.69 3.12
CA SER A 177 13.05 -8.04 3.79
C SER A 177 12.55 -8.74 5.06
N TYR A 178 12.83 -10.04 5.21
CA TYR A 178 12.47 -10.87 6.38
C TYR A 178 13.70 -11.39 7.12
N ILE A 179 14.83 -10.69 7.01
CA ILE A 179 16.09 -10.98 7.70
C ILE A 179 16.41 -9.78 8.62
N PRO A 180 16.68 -9.96 9.93
CA PRO A 180 16.95 -8.83 10.81
C PRO A 180 18.33 -8.21 10.54
N SER A 181 18.45 -6.88 10.62
CA SER A 181 19.73 -6.18 10.48
C SER A 181 20.69 -6.48 11.63
N SER A 182 20.18 -6.57 12.86
CA SER A 182 20.91 -6.91 14.08
C SER A 182 20.26 -8.09 14.80
N THR A 183 21.08 -8.99 15.35
CA THR A 183 20.63 -10.08 16.22
C THR A 183 21.11 -9.92 17.67
N TYR A 184 21.54 -8.71 18.03
CA TYR A 184 22.01 -8.40 19.37
C TYR A 184 20.86 -8.49 20.38
N ARG A 185 20.99 -9.33 21.41
CA ARG A 185 19.89 -9.64 22.35
C ARG A 185 19.37 -8.43 23.14
N GLY A 186 20.20 -7.40 23.30
CA GLY A 186 19.82 -6.16 23.99
C GLY A 186 19.07 -5.15 23.12
N GLU A 187 18.89 -5.39 21.83
CA GLU A 187 18.21 -4.48 20.88
C GLU A 187 16.90 -5.07 20.36
N VAL A 188 15.99 -4.21 19.92
CA VAL A 188 14.81 -4.62 19.13
C VAL A 188 15.27 -5.03 17.73
N ALA A 189 14.85 -6.21 17.28
CA ALA A 189 15.25 -6.78 15.99
C ALA A 189 14.16 -6.60 14.91
N ASP A 190 13.55 -5.41 14.84
CA ASP A 190 12.39 -5.10 14.00
C ASP A 190 12.71 -4.43 12.66
N ILE A 191 13.97 -4.03 12.47
CA ILE A 191 14.46 -3.48 11.20
C ILE A 191 15.02 -4.60 10.33
N SER A 192 14.56 -4.65 9.07
CA SER A 192 15.07 -5.61 8.10
C SER A 192 16.48 -5.23 7.63
N LEU A 193 17.25 -6.23 7.24
CA LEU A 193 18.56 -6.06 6.63
C LEU A 193 18.44 -5.25 5.33
N PHE A 194 17.35 -5.44 4.57
CA PHE A 194 17.05 -4.61 3.41
C PHE A 194 16.94 -3.12 3.74
N ASP A 195 16.06 -2.77 4.69
CA ASP A 195 15.79 -1.36 5.03
C ASP A 195 17.04 -0.68 5.59
N HIS A 196 17.80 -1.41 6.42
CA HIS A 196 19.10 -0.96 6.93
C HIS A 196 20.08 -0.66 5.78
N SER A 197 20.35 -1.63 4.90
CA SER A 197 21.28 -1.46 3.78
C SER A 197 20.82 -0.37 2.80
N LYS A 198 19.52 -0.24 2.55
CA LYS A 198 18.94 0.82 1.70
C LYS A 198 19.21 2.21 2.29
N ILE A 199 18.99 2.38 3.60
CA ILE A 199 19.22 3.67 4.28
C ILE A 199 20.71 3.98 4.36
N THR A 200 21.57 2.99 4.62
CA THR A 200 23.03 3.14 4.58
C THR A 200 23.49 3.64 3.20
N ALA A 201 23.00 3.03 2.12
CA ALA A 201 23.31 3.47 0.75
C ALA A 201 22.83 4.91 0.48
N ALA A 202 21.61 5.26 0.92
CA ALA A 202 21.05 6.59 0.75
C ALA A 202 21.87 7.68 1.47
N LEU A 203 22.25 7.42 2.72
CA LEU A 203 23.07 8.31 3.54
C LEU A 203 24.46 8.48 2.93
N ALA A 204 25.11 7.41 2.49
CA ALA A 204 26.44 7.45 1.89
C ALA A 204 26.44 8.30 0.60
N ALA A 205 25.44 8.12 -0.27
CA ALA A 205 25.27 8.93 -1.48
C ALA A 205 25.03 10.41 -1.17
N CYS A 206 24.20 10.72 -0.15
CA CYS A 206 23.99 12.10 0.29
C CYS A 206 25.27 12.75 0.82
N MET A 207 26.03 12.05 1.67
CA MET A 207 27.28 12.57 2.21
C MET A 207 28.32 12.82 1.11
N ALA A 208 28.42 11.92 0.13
CA ALA A 208 29.34 12.08 -1.01
C ALA A 208 29.06 13.40 -1.77
N LEU A 209 27.79 13.64 -2.12
CA LEU A 209 27.36 14.85 -2.83
C LEU A 209 27.46 16.11 -1.97
N TYR A 210 27.20 16.01 -0.67
CA TYR A 210 27.30 17.13 0.25
C TYR A 210 28.76 17.60 0.40
N LEU A 211 29.68 16.68 0.69
CA LEU A 211 31.10 16.98 0.85
C LEU A 211 31.73 17.52 -0.44
N ASP A 212 31.35 16.96 -1.59
CA ASP A 212 31.76 17.48 -2.91
C ASP A 212 31.34 18.95 -3.13
N SER A 213 30.09 19.29 -2.78
CA SER A 213 29.58 20.66 -2.89
C SER A 213 30.36 21.67 -2.03
N GLN A 214 31.00 21.18 -0.96
CA GLN A 214 31.84 21.95 -0.05
C GLN A 214 33.33 21.81 -0.35
N GLN A 215 33.71 21.11 -1.42
CA GLN A 215 35.10 20.83 -1.82
C GLN A 215 35.91 20.12 -0.72
N ARG A 216 35.26 19.24 0.06
CA ARG A 216 35.87 18.42 1.11
C ARG A 216 36.12 17.00 0.58
N SER A 217 37.37 16.65 0.29
CA SER A 217 37.75 15.35 -0.28
C SER A 217 38.50 14.41 0.68
N ASP A 218 38.95 14.90 1.84
CA ASP A 218 39.58 14.07 2.88
C ASP A 218 38.52 13.42 3.77
N TYR A 219 37.94 12.32 3.29
CA TYR A 219 36.88 11.59 3.99
C TYR A 219 37.38 10.94 5.28
N ARG A 220 38.65 10.56 5.36
CA ARG A 220 39.25 10.03 6.60
C ARG A 220 39.15 11.05 7.72
N THR A 221 39.62 12.27 7.49
CA THR A 221 39.59 13.33 8.51
C THR A 221 38.15 13.71 8.85
N GLU A 222 37.29 13.90 7.84
CA GLU A 222 35.92 14.37 8.06
C GLU A 222 35.02 13.32 8.74
N LEU A 223 35.10 12.05 8.32
CA LEU A 223 34.11 11.03 8.64
C LEU A 223 34.59 9.96 9.63
N LEU A 224 35.90 9.82 9.84
CA LEU A 224 36.45 8.94 10.88
C LEU A 224 36.91 9.75 12.10
N THR A 225 37.79 10.74 11.89
CA THR A 225 38.39 11.55 12.95
C THR A 225 37.39 12.56 13.52
N ASN A 226 36.72 13.33 12.66
CA ASN A 226 35.79 14.41 13.04
C ASN A 226 34.32 13.98 13.01
N ARG A 227 34.03 12.68 13.03
CA ARG A 227 32.67 12.12 12.91
C ARG A 227 31.61 12.75 13.83
N HIS A 228 32.00 13.10 15.06
CA HIS A 228 31.10 13.69 16.04
C HIS A 228 30.66 15.12 15.65
N ASN A 229 31.55 15.87 15.00
CA ASN A 229 31.21 17.18 14.46
C ASN A 229 30.27 17.03 13.25
N PHE A 230 30.58 16.07 12.36
CA PHE A 230 29.76 15.79 11.18
C PHE A 230 28.32 15.39 11.56
N TYR A 231 28.11 14.70 12.69
CA TYR A 231 26.75 14.37 13.14
C TYR A 231 25.86 15.59 13.38
N GLY A 232 26.44 16.73 13.77
CA GLY A 232 25.72 18.00 13.96
C GLY A 232 25.59 18.84 12.69
N GLU A 233 26.33 18.51 11.61
CA GLU A 233 26.21 19.20 10.33
C GLU A 233 24.86 18.87 9.67
N LYS A 234 24.17 19.88 9.14
CA LYS A 234 22.95 19.70 8.34
C LYS A 234 23.30 19.23 6.93
N ALA A 235 23.84 18.02 6.82
CA ALA A 235 24.28 17.44 5.55
C ALA A 235 23.12 16.86 4.71
N PHE A 236 21.93 16.72 5.29
CA PHE A 236 20.78 16.04 4.67
C PHE A 236 19.57 16.97 4.53
N CYS A 237 18.71 16.67 3.57
CA CYS A 237 17.45 17.35 3.38
C CYS A 237 16.36 16.32 3.08
N LEU A 238 15.33 16.27 3.90
CA LEU A 238 14.16 15.45 3.62
C LEU A 238 13.23 16.22 2.68
N PHE A 239 12.94 15.62 1.53
CA PHE A 239 11.94 16.09 0.58
C PHE A 239 10.67 15.25 0.73
N SER A 240 9.51 15.91 0.66
CA SER A 240 8.23 15.22 0.54
C SER A 240 7.34 15.90 -0.48
N CYS A 241 6.55 15.11 -1.22
CA CYS A 241 5.52 15.64 -2.11
C CYS A 241 4.18 14.91 -1.94
N ASP A 242 3.13 15.57 -2.40
CA ASP A 242 1.73 15.14 -2.33
C ASP A 242 0.99 15.55 -3.61
N ILE A 243 0.33 14.59 -4.25
CA ILE A 243 -0.56 14.83 -5.38
C ILE A 243 -1.97 15.17 -4.86
N SER A 244 -2.37 16.42 -5.05
CA SER A 244 -3.72 16.91 -4.76
C SER A 244 -4.65 16.67 -5.94
N GLY A 245 -5.90 16.28 -5.65
CA GLY A 245 -6.97 16.09 -6.66
C GLY A 245 -7.24 14.64 -7.05
N ILE A 246 -6.59 13.66 -6.40
CA ILE A 246 -6.67 12.22 -6.71
C ILE A 246 -8.11 11.72 -6.81
N GLN A 247 -8.92 11.91 -5.77
CA GLN A 247 -10.28 11.37 -5.74
C GLN A 247 -11.14 11.94 -6.87
N GLN A 248 -11.11 13.27 -7.06
CA GLN A 248 -11.86 13.91 -8.14
C GLN A 248 -11.39 13.41 -9.51
N PHE A 249 -10.08 13.30 -9.72
CA PHE A 249 -9.50 12.81 -10.97
C PHE A 249 -9.93 11.37 -11.29
N ILE A 250 -9.91 10.49 -10.29
CA ILE A 250 -10.30 9.09 -10.44
C ILE A 250 -11.81 9.00 -10.73
N TYR A 251 -12.67 9.60 -9.91
CA TYR A 251 -14.12 9.34 -9.94
C TYR A 251 -14.93 10.18 -10.94
N THR A 252 -14.30 11.07 -11.71
CA THR A 252 -14.98 11.83 -12.78
C THR A 252 -15.16 10.95 -14.04
N ILE A 253 -16.23 10.14 -14.07
CA ILE A 253 -16.50 9.15 -15.15
C ILE A 253 -18.01 9.00 -15.43
N SER A 254 -18.38 8.84 -16.71
CA SER A 254 -19.73 8.46 -17.15
C SER A 254 -19.89 6.96 -17.50
N SER A 255 -21.14 6.51 -17.58
CA SER A 255 -21.61 5.12 -17.35
C SER A 255 -21.07 4.00 -18.27
N LYS A 256 -20.69 4.24 -19.53
CA LYS A 256 -20.21 3.17 -20.44
C LYS A 256 -18.68 3.08 -20.47
N GLY A 257 -18.13 1.87 -20.29
CA GLY A 257 -16.67 1.64 -20.27
C GLY A 257 -15.95 2.14 -19.00
N ALA A 258 -16.73 2.59 -18.00
CA ALA A 258 -16.25 3.31 -16.83
C ALA A 258 -15.17 2.59 -16.02
N LEU A 259 -15.33 1.27 -15.81
CA LEU A 259 -14.42 0.48 -14.99
C LEU A 259 -13.00 0.42 -15.58
N LYS A 260 -12.88 0.31 -16.91
CA LYS A 260 -11.59 0.32 -17.62
C LYS A 260 -10.86 1.65 -17.39
N GLY A 261 -11.58 2.75 -17.56
CA GLY A 261 -11.04 4.10 -17.34
C GLY A 261 -10.69 4.37 -15.87
N LEU A 262 -11.50 3.93 -14.92
CA LEU A 262 -11.29 4.13 -13.48
C LEU A 262 -9.96 3.53 -13.02
N ARG A 263 -9.73 2.26 -13.35
CA ARG A 263 -8.48 1.55 -13.01
C ARG A 263 -7.26 2.20 -13.67
N SER A 264 -7.35 2.55 -14.94
CA SER A 264 -6.22 3.17 -15.65
C SER A 264 -5.86 4.54 -15.10
N ARG A 265 -6.84 5.34 -14.65
CA ARG A 265 -6.60 6.63 -13.97
C ARG A 265 -5.90 6.45 -12.65
N SER A 266 -6.36 5.50 -11.84
CA SER A 266 -5.74 5.17 -10.57
C SER A 266 -4.28 4.74 -10.77
N PHE A 267 -4.04 3.80 -11.68
CA PHE A 267 -2.67 3.37 -12.04
C PHE A 267 -1.82 4.53 -12.56
N TYR A 268 -2.39 5.43 -13.37
CA TYR A 268 -1.67 6.58 -13.90
C TYR A 268 -1.19 7.55 -12.81
N LEU A 269 -1.95 7.74 -11.73
CA LEU A 269 -1.51 8.58 -10.61
C LEU A 269 -0.33 7.97 -9.86
N GLU A 270 -0.35 6.65 -9.66
CA GLU A 270 0.79 5.91 -9.11
C GLU A 270 2.01 6.05 -10.02
N LEU A 271 1.84 5.79 -11.31
CA LEU A 271 2.90 5.94 -12.31
C LEU A 271 3.45 7.38 -12.39
N LEU A 272 2.59 8.39 -12.28
CA LEU A 272 2.99 9.80 -12.28
C LEU A 272 3.88 10.12 -11.07
N LEU A 273 3.52 9.60 -9.89
CA LEU A 273 4.32 9.76 -8.67
C LEU A 273 5.66 9.03 -8.78
N GLU A 274 5.65 7.79 -9.26
CA GLU A 274 6.86 6.98 -9.48
C GLU A 274 7.82 7.65 -10.47
N ASN A 275 7.28 8.15 -11.58
CA ASN A 275 8.05 8.89 -12.57
C ASN A 275 8.60 10.20 -11.98
N LEU A 276 7.81 10.96 -11.23
CA LEU A 276 8.26 12.19 -10.56
C LEU A 276 9.42 11.90 -9.59
N ALA A 277 9.31 10.83 -8.79
CA ALA A 277 10.37 10.42 -7.88
C ALA A 277 11.66 10.08 -8.62
N ASP A 278 11.58 9.28 -9.69
CA ASP A 278 12.74 8.92 -10.51
C ASP A 278 13.37 10.14 -11.21
N GLU A 279 12.56 11.11 -11.67
CA GLU A 279 13.04 12.37 -12.25
C GLU A 279 13.77 13.24 -11.22
N ILE A 280 13.24 13.36 -10.00
CA ILE A 280 13.91 14.12 -8.93
C ILE A 280 15.23 13.46 -8.55
N LEU A 281 15.24 12.14 -8.39
CA LEU A 281 16.44 11.38 -8.07
C LEU A 281 17.51 11.55 -9.15
N GLY A 282 17.12 11.37 -10.42
CA GLY A 282 18.02 11.58 -11.57
C GLY A 282 18.58 13.00 -11.63
N ALA A 283 17.73 14.02 -11.43
CA ALA A 283 18.15 15.43 -11.40
C ALA A 283 19.10 15.75 -10.23
N CYS A 284 19.05 14.96 -9.15
CA CYS A 284 19.93 15.09 -7.99
C CYS A 284 21.13 14.12 -8.01
N SER A 285 21.34 13.39 -9.11
CA SER A 285 22.39 12.36 -9.23
C SER A 285 22.28 11.23 -8.18
N LEU A 286 21.05 10.84 -7.84
CA LEU A 286 20.72 9.79 -6.85
C LEU A 286 19.96 8.62 -7.49
N TYR A 287 19.83 7.54 -6.72
CA TYR A 287 19.12 6.31 -7.07
C TYR A 287 17.92 6.05 -6.14
N ARG A 288 17.10 5.04 -6.44
CA ARG A 288 15.90 4.71 -5.65
C ARG A 288 16.20 4.25 -4.22
N THR A 289 17.46 4.01 -3.87
CA THR A 289 17.91 3.88 -2.48
C THR A 289 17.46 5.07 -1.63
N ASN A 290 17.47 6.27 -2.20
CA ASN A 290 17.08 7.51 -1.54
C ASN A 290 15.55 7.74 -1.48
N LEU A 291 14.75 6.95 -2.19
CA LEU A 291 13.28 6.97 -2.10
C LEU A 291 12.84 6.16 -0.89
N LEU A 292 12.51 6.83 0.21
CA LEU A 292 12.14 6.18 1.48
C LEU A 292 10.74 5.60 1.40
N TYR A 293 9.81 6.32 0.76
CA TYR A 293 8.41 5.92 0.63
C TYR A 293 7.78 6.51 -0.63
N THR A 294 6.84 5.75 -1.21
CA THR A 294 5.97 6.13 -2.32
C THR A 294 4.63 5.37 -2.17
N GLY A 295 3.51 6.10 -2.18
CA GLY A 295 2.16 5.52 -2.09
C GLY A 295 1.09 6.53 -1.69
N GLY A 296 -0.16 6.27 -2.08
CA GLY A 296 -1.29 7.15 -1.74
C GLY A 296 -1.18 8.57 -2.30
N GLY A 297 -0.37 8.78 -3.34
CA GLY A 297 -0.06 10.12 -3.86
C GLY A 297 1.04 10.86 -3.10
N HIS A 298 1.70 10.23 -2.13
CA HIS A 298 2.75 10.84 -1.31
C HIS A 298 4.10 10.16 -1.52
N ALA A 299 5.18 10.92 -1.46
CA ALA A 299 6.54 10.38 -1.43
C ALA A 299 7.44 11.08 -0.41
N TYR A 300 8.45 10.36 0.09
CA TYR A 300 9.54 10.88 0.92
C TYR A 300 10.88 10.50 0.29
N ILE A 301 11.76 11.47 0.06
CA ILE A 301 13.07 11.29 -0.57
C ILE A 301 14.13 11.94 0.32
N LEU A 302 15.19 11.20 0.63
CA LEU A 302 16.36 11.75 1.33
C LEU A 302 17.34 12.34 0.31
N LEU A 303 17.52 13.65 0.34
CA LEU A 303 18.41 14.41 -0.54
C LEU A 303 19.65 14.89 0.24
N PRO A 304 20.79 15.13 -0.43
CA PRO A 304 21.88 15.90 0.18
C PRO A 304 21.43 17.35 0.38
N ASN A 305 21.83 17.98 1.49
CA ASN A 305 21.53 19.40 1.74
C ASN A 305 22.48 20.31 0.95
N THR A 306 22.34 20.34 -0.37
CA THR A 306 23.07 21.27 -1.24
C THR A 306 22.10 22.24 -1.89
N PRO A 307 22.51 23.49 -2.19
CA PRO A 307 21.68 24.42 -2.96
C PRO A 307 21.18 23.78 -4.27
N ARG A 308 22.10 23.13 -5.01
CA ARG A 308 21.81 22.45 -6.28
C ARG A 308 20.73 21.37 -6.15
N ALA A 309 20.83 20.47 -5.16
CA ALA A 309 19.85 19.38 -5.02
C ALA A 309 18.45 19.92 -4.66
N ARG A 310 18.39 20.91 -3.76
CA ARG A 310 17.12 21.55 -3.36
C ARG A 310 16.46 22.30 -4.52
N GLU A 311 17.25 23.05 -5.29
CA GLU A 311 16.80 23.75 -6.49
C GLU A 311 16.32 22.78 -7.57
N ASN A 312 17.05 21.70 -7.82
CA ASN A 312 16.67 20.68 -8.81
C ASN A 312 15.36 19.98 -8.45
N ALA A 313 15.17 19.61 -7.17
CA ALA A 313 13.92 19.01 -6.71
C ALA A 313 12.74 19.99 -6.85
N ALA A 314 12.91 21.24 -6.43
CA ALA A 314 11.88 22.28 -6.55
C ALA A 314 11.53 22.60 -8.01
N ALA A 315 12.54 22.71 -8.87
CA ALA A 315 12.37 22.97 -10.30
C ALA A 315 11.67 21.81 -11.01
N SER A 316 11.99 20.57 -10.64
CA SER A 316 11.32 19.38 -11.18
C SER A 316 9.82 19.41 -10.91
N VAL A 317 9.42 19.69 -9.67
CA VAL A 317 7.99 19.81 -9.31
C VAL A 317 7.33 20.97 -10.03
N ALA A 318 7.99 22.12 -10.16
CA ALA A 318 7.46 23.27 -10.89
C ALA A 318 7.23 22.97 -12.38
N SER A 319 8.18 22.32 -13.04
CA SER A 319 8.06 21.91 -14.45
C SER A 319 6.91 20.92 -14.65
N ILE A 320 6.77 19.95 -13.74
CA ILE A 320 5.70 18.95 -13.80
C ILE A 320 4.34 19.59 -13.54
N ASN A 321 4.21 20.49 -12.57
CA ASN A 321 2.95 21.22 -12.34
C ASN A 321 2.51 22.03 -13.56
N ARG A 322 3.43 22.66 -14.28
CA ARG A 322 3.12 23.36 -15.53
C ARG A 322 2.52 22.40 -16.56
N ARG A 323 3.08 21.20 -16.70
CA ARG A 323 2.57 20.17 -17.61
C ARG A 323 1.23 19.58 -17.15
N LEU A 324 1.06 19.35 -15.85
CA LEU A 324 -0.22 18.91 -15.31
C LEU A 324 -1.32 19.95 -15.57
N MET A 325 -0.98 21.24 -15.44
CA MET A 325 -1.90 22.33 -15.78
C MET A 325 -2.29 22.34 -17.27
N GLU A 326 -1.33 22.09 -18.17
CA GLU A 326 -1.60 22.00 -19.61
C GLU A 326 -2.52 20.83 -19.99
N TYR A 327 -2.37 19.67 -19.33
CA TYR A 327 -3.09 18.45 -19.68
C TYR A 327 -4.40 18.26 -18.91
N PHE A 328 -4.45 18.71 -17.66
CA PHE A 328 -5.53 18.41 -16.71
C PHE A 328 -6.13 19.67 -16.07
N GLY A 329 -5.71 20.87 -16.49
CA GLY A 329 -6.17 22.12 -15.91
C GLY A 329 -5.89 22.18 -14.42
N ALA A 330 -6.90 22.53 -13.62
CA ALA A 330 -6.78 22.60 -12.16
C ALA A 330 -7.01 21.24 -11.44
N GLY A 331 -7.23 20.16 -12.19
CA GLY A 331 -7.64 18.86 -11.63
C GLY A 331 -6.55 18.14 -10.85
N LEU A 332 -5.27 18.37 -11.18
CA LEU A 332 -4.12 17.77 -10.49
C LEU A 332 -3.08 18.84 -10.15
N TYR A 333 -2.45 18.69 -8.98
CA TYR A 333 -1.36 19.56 -8.52
C TYR A 333 -0.44 18.83 -7.56
N VAL A 334 0.86 18.99 -7.71
CA VAL A 334 1.88 18.43 -6.81
C VAL A 334 2.35 19.52 -5.85
N ALA A 335 2.04 19.36 -4.57
CA ALA A 335 2.61 20.16 -3.49
C ALA A 335 3.87 19.47 -2.95
N TYR A 336 4.83 20.24 -2.42
CA TYR A 336 6.05 19.68 -1.84
C TYR A 336 6.55 20.44 -0.62
N GLY A 337 7.43 19.82 0.17
CA GLY A 337 8.15 20.41 1.28
C GLY A 337 9.62 19.98 1.24
N LEU A 338 10.49 20.84 1.75
CA LEU A 338 11.92 20.59 1.90
C LEU A 338 12.35 20.98 3.32
N GLN A 339 12.98 20.06 4.04
CA GLN A 339 13.42 20.29 5.41
C GLN A 339 14.86 19.81 5.59
N GLU A 340 15.76 20.71 5.95
CA GLU A 340 17.15 20.39 6.27
C GLU A 340 17.23 19.63 7.59
N CYS A 341 18.14 18.66 7.67
CA CYS A 341 18.42 17.87 8.86
C CYS A 341 19.88 17.37 8.92
N SER A 342 20.29 17.04 10.14
CA SER A 342 21.59 16.49 10.52
C SER A 342 21.46 15.01 10.90
N ALA A 343 22.58 14.30 10.99
CA ALA A 343 22.55 12.91 11.44
C ALA A 343 22.09 12.79 12.90
N ALA A 344 22.44 13.76 13.76
CA ALA A 344 22.02 13.79 15.15
C ALA A 344 20.49 13.91 15.27
N GLU A 345 19.85 14.78 14.49
CA GLU A 345 18.38 14.91 14.45
C GLU A 345 17.72 13.61 13.94
N LEU A 346 18.27 12.98 12.89
CA LEU A 346 17.76 11.71 12.34
C LEU A 346 17.89 10.54 13.33
N MET A 347 18.97 10.50 14.12
CA MET A 347 19.20 9.51 15.17
C MET A 347 18.44 9.82 16.48
N SER A 348 17.75 10.96 16.57
CA SER A 348 17.16 11.47 17.82
C SER A 348 18.19 11.55 18.96
N LYS A 349 19.39 12.06 18.64
CA LYS A 349 20.54 12.23 19.56
C LYS A 349 20.85 13.70 19.81
N THR A 350 19.81 14.53 19.82
CA THR A 350 19.89 15.96 20.16
C THR A 350 19.32 16.20 21.56
N PRO A 351 19.55 17.39 22.16
CA PRO A 351 18.92 17.75 23.42
C PRO A 351 17.40 17.89 23.34
N ASP A 352 16.84 18.21 22.16
CA ASP A 352 15.40 18.28 21.94
C ASP A 352 14.85 16.89 21.49
N PRO A 353 14.07 16.21 22.33
CA PRO A 353 13.52 14.89 22.00
C PRO A 353 12.50 14.93 20.84
N GLU A 354 11.99 16.11 20.46
CA GLU A 354 11.04 16.27 19.35
C GLU A 354 11.67 16.59 18.00
N ASP A 355 13.00 16.76 17.90
CA ASP A 355 13.66 17.19 16.66
C ASP A 355 13.30 16.34 15.44
N TYR A 356 13.24 15.01 15.62
CA TYR A 356 12.80 14.10 14.56
C TYR A 356 11.37 14.43 14.09
N THR A 357 10.44 14.61 15.03
CA THR A 357 9.03 14.91 14.74
C THR A 357 8.89 16.29 14.09
N ASN A 358 9.70 17.26 14.51
CA ASN A 358 9.74 18.61 13.96
C ASN A 358 10.05 18.61 12.46
N ILE A 359 10.89 17.68 11.97
CA ILE A 359 11.18 17.54 10.55
C ILE A 359 9.88 17.27 9.76
N PHE A 360 9.12 16.25 10.15
CA PHE A 360 7.88 15.86 9.45
C PHE A 360 6.75 16.88 9.63
N ARG A 361 6.68 17.53 10.80
CA ARG A 361 5.72 18.61 11.09
C ARG A 361 5.96 19.80 10.16
N SER A 362 7.22 20.20 9.96
CA SER A 362 7.61 21.25 9.02
C SER A 362 7.24 20.89 7.59
N LEU A 363 7.56 19.68 7.13
CA LEU A 363 7.21 19.21 5.78
C LEU A 363 5.71 19.25 5.53
N SER A 364 4.92 18.77 6.48
CA SER A 364 3.46 18.75 6.39
C SER A 364 2.88 20.18 6.30
N ALA A 365 3.38 21.11 7.11
CA ALA A 365 2.97 22.52 7.08
C ALA A 365 3.31 23.18 5.73
N GLN A 366 4.51 22.93 5.20
CA GLN A 366 4.96 23.41 3.90
C GLN A 366 4.10 22.91 2.73
N ILE A 367 3.73 21.62 2.76
CA ILE A 367 2.83 21.01 1.76
C ILE A 367 1.44 21.64 1.86
N ALA A 368 0.87 21.73 3.06
CA ALA A 368 -0.45 22.33 3.28
C ALA A 368 -0.51 23.78 2.79
N GLN A 369 0.52 24.58 3.07
CA GLN A 369 0.61 25.97 2.62
C GLN A 369 0.62 26.08 1.08
N ARG A 370 1.36 25.21 0.38
CA ARG A 370 1.40 25.19 -1.09
C ARG A 370 0.07 24.73 -1.70
N LYS A 371 -0.64 23.79 -1.07
CA LYS A 371 -1.99 23.38 -1.50
C LYS A 371 -2.99 24.55 -1.49
N LEU A 372 -2.83 25.49 -0.57
CA LEU A 372 -3.65 26.72 -0.48
C LEU A 372 -3.25 27.79 -1.50
N ARG A 373 -2.05 27.69 -2.11
CA ARG A 373 -1.47 28.69 -3.02
C ARG A 373 -0.91 28.02 -4.28
N ARG A 374 -1.76 27.27 -4.99
CA ARG A 374 -1.33 26.36 -6.07
C ARG A 374 -0.66 27.09 -7.25
N TYR A 375 -1.24 28.20 -7.69
CA TYR A 375 -0.89 28.86 -8.95
C TYR A 375 -0.48 30.31 -8.72
N SER A 376 0.51 30.75 -9.50
CA SER A 376 0.88 32.15 -9.65
C SER A 376 -0.16 32.94 -10.46
N ALA A 377 -0.09 34.26 -10.41
CA ALA A 377 -0.95 35.13 -11.22
C ALA A 377 -0.78 34.90 -12.73
N GLY A 378 0.41 34.50 -13.20
CA GLY A 378 0.64 34.17 -14.61
C GLY A 378 -0.08 32.89 -15.03
N GLU A 379 0.03 31.84 -14.21
CA GLU A 379 -0.61 30.54 -14.44
C GLU A 379 -2.14 30.65 -14.39
N LEU A 380 -2.70 31.46 -13.47
CA LEU A 380 -4.14 31.70 -13.43
C LEU A 380 -4.66 32.43 -14.69
N ARG A 381 -3.90 33.41 -15.21
CA ARG A 381 -4.25 34.07 -16.48
C ARG A 381 -4.22 33.08 -17.64
N GLN A 382 -3.26 32.16 -17.66
CA GLN A 382 -3.20 31.10 -18.67
C GLN A 382 -4.43 30.20 -18.61
N LEU A 383 -4.80 29.71 -17.42
CA LEU A 383 -6.00 28.88 -17.23
C LEU A 383 -7.27 29.59 -17.73
N ASN A 384 -7.40 30.89 -17.42
CA ASN A 384 -8.54 31.71 -17.82
C ASN A 384 -8.55 32.11 -19.31
N ASN A 385 -7.48 31.82 -20.07
CA ASN A 385 -7.36 32.19 -21.48
C ASN A 385 -7.46 30.99 -22.42
N THR A 386 -8.00 29.86 -21.94
CA THR A 386 -8.12 28.63 -22.74
C THR A 386 -9.22 28.78 -23.79
N THR A 387 -8.88 28.61 -25.07
CA THR A 387 -9.84 28.64 -26.17
C THR A 387 -10.76 27.43 -26.15
N THR A 388 -12.08 27.65 -26.15
CA THR A 388 -13.06 26.59 -26.38
C THR A 388 -13.10 26.24 -27.86
N ASP A 389 -13.03 24.94 -28.21
CA ASP A 389 -13.33 24.51 -29.56
C ASP A 389 -14.82 24.84 -29.83
N LYS A 390 -15.09 25.53 -30.95
CA LYS A 390 -16.36 26.23 -31.26
C LYS A 390 -17.57 25.30 -31.52
N GLU A 391 -17.54 24.02 -31.13
CA GLU A 391 -18.53 23.01 -31.53
C GLU A 391 -19.45 22.49 -30.42
N GLY A 392 -19.46 23.10 -29.22
CA GLY A 392 -20.47 22.80 -28.18
C GLY A 392 -20.53 21.33 -27.70
N ARG A 393 -19.53 20.50 -28.03
CA ARG A 393 -19.37 19.13 -27.53
C ARG A 393 -18.31 19.08 -26.43
N GLU A 394 -18.43 18.10 -25.56
CA GLU A 394 -17.47 17.83 -24.50
C GLU A 394 -17.13 16.34 -24.41
N CYS A 395 -16.00 16.05 -23.78
CA CYS A 395 -15.64 14.69 -23.46
C CYS A 395 -16.70 14.11 -22.51
N SER A 396 -17.36 13.04 -22.92
CA SER A 396 -18.39 12.37 -22.11
C SER A 396 -17.86 11.85 -20.76
N VAL A 397 -16.54 11.78 -20.56
CA VAL A 397 -15.92 11.27 -19.34
C VAL A 397 -15.43 12.40 -18.43
N CYS A 398 -14.62 13.34 -18.94
CA CYS A 398 -14.00 14.39 -18.13
C CYS A 398 -14.53 15.82 -18.38
N GLY A 399 -15.46 16.01 -19.31
CA GLY A 399 -16.04 17.33 -19.62
C GLY A 399 -15.13 18.30 -20.38
N VAL A 400 -13.91 17.89 -20.75
CA VAL A 400 -13.01 18.74 -21.57
C VAL A 400 -13.55 18.85 -22.99
N SER A 401 -13.66 20.06 -23.53
CA SER A 401 -14.19 20.33 -24.88
C SER A 401 -13.15 20.40 -25.99
N SER A 402 -11.88 20.07 -25.70
CA SER A 402 -10.79 20.17 -26.68
C SER A 402 -10.27 18.81 -27.12
N ARG A 403 -9.82 18.73 -28.38
CA ARG A 403 -9.17 17.52 -28.97
C ARG A 403 -10.01 16.26 -28.78
N LEU A 404 -11.29 16.37 -29.15
CA LEU A 404 -12.27 15.30 -29.04
C LEU A 404 -12.12 14.28 -30.18
N GLU A 405 -12.31 13.01 -29.86
CA GLU A 405 -12.43 11.90 -30.81
C GLU A 405 -13.80 11.23 -30.66
N TYR A 406 -14.40 10.86 -31.79
CA TYR A 406 -15.68 10.16 -31.82
C TYR A 406 -15.50 8.67 -31.52
N ARG A 407 -16.23 8.14 -30.53
CA ARG A 407 -16.12 6.74 -30.06
C ARG A 407 -17.38 5.90 -30.34
N GLY A 408 -18.29 6.39 -31.20
CA GLY A 408 -19.56 5.73 -31.51
C GLY A 408 -20.70 6.19 -30.60
N GLU A 409 -21.95 5.84 -30.95
CA GLU A 409 -23.16 6.15 -30.16
C GLU A 409 -23.28 7.62 -29.71
N GLU A 410 -22.87 8.59 -30.55
CA GLU A 410 -22.83 10.02 -30.19
C GLU A 410 -21.92 10.38 -29.00
N THR A 411 -21.01 9.49 -28.60
CA THR A 411 -20.04 9.73 -27.52
C THR A 411 -18.71 10.26 -28.05
N TYR A 412 -18.17 11.25 -27.35
CA TYR A 412 -16.92 11.93 -27.69
C TYR A 412 -15.97 11.84 -26.52
N TYR A 413 -14.75 11.34 -26.71
CA TYR A 413 -13.72 11.27 -25.67
C TYR A 413 -12.60 12.27 -25.99
N CYS A 414 -11.94 12.84 -24.98
CA CYS A 414 -10.65 13.49 -25.23
C CYS A 414 -9.57 12.43 -25.40
N GLY A 415 -8.46 12.77 -26.08
CA GLY A 415 -7.37 11.83 -26.34
C GLY A 415 -6.77 11.16 -25.09
N ILE A 416 -6.87 11.79 -23.92
CA ILE A 416 -6.41 11.20 -22.65
C ILE A 416 -7.40 10.15 -22.10
N CYS A 417 -8.70 10.45 -22.08
CA CYS A 417 -9.73 9.50 -21.61
C CYS A 417 -9.82 8.28 -22.52
N ALA A 418 -9.64 8.50 -23.82
CA ALA A 418 -9.44 7.48 -24.82
C ALA A 418 -8.26 6.56 -24.47
N ALA A 419 -7.08 7.14 -24.25
CA ALA A 419 -5.87 6.39 -23.90
C ALA A 419 -6.01 5.59 -22.59
N PHE A 420 -6.67 6.14 -21.56
CA PHE A 420 -6.97 5.41 -20.33
C PHE A 420 -7.83 4.16 -20.58
N THR A 421 -8.83 4.28 -21.44
CA THR A 421 -9.71 3.14 -21.78
C THR A 421 -8.94 2.07 -22.54
N ASP A 422 -8.16 2.48 -23.53
CA ASP A 422 -7.44 1.57 -24.44
C ASP A 422 -6.30 0.82 -23.72
N ILE A 423 -5.58 1.48 -22.79
CA ILE A 423 -4.44 0.86 -22.10
C ILE A 423 -4.86 -0.15 -21.02
N SER A 424 -6.09 -0.04 -20.52
CA SER A 424 -6.61 -0.80 -19.37
C SER A 424 -6.42 -2.32 -19.53
N ARG A 425 -6.62 -2.83 -20.74
CA ARG A 425 -6.44 -4.26 -21.07
C ARG A 425 -5.02 -4.75 -20.79
N MET A 426 -4.00 -3.94 -21.08
CA MET A 426 -2.61 -4.31 -20.84
C MET A 426 -2.26 -4.25 -19.36
N LEU A 427 -2.92 -3.41 -18.56
CA LEU A 427 -2.62 -3.31 -17.12
C LEU A 427 -2.93 -4.60 -16.35
N ILE A 428 -3.86 -5.43 -16.83
CA ILE A 428 -4.33 -6.64 -16.12
C ILE A 428 -3.58 -7.92 -16.54
N LYS A 429 -2.80 -7.88 -17.62
CA LYS A 429 -2.08 -9.06 -18.12
C LYS A 429 -0.84 -9.36 -17.26
N PRO A 430 -0.58 -10.62 -16.87
CA PRO A 430 0.57 -10.96 -16.02
C PRO A 430 1.94 -10.65 -16.66
N ASP A 431 2.06 -10.80 -17.98
CA ASP A 431 3.32 -10.64 -18.71
C ASP A 431 3.66 -9.18 -19.07
N SER A 432 2.78 -8.24 -18.72
CA SER A 432 2.92 -6.82 -19.05
C SER A 432 4.16 -6.19 -18.43
N VAL A 433 4.81 -5.39 -19.26
CA VAL A 433 5.95 -4.54 -18.94
C VAL A 433 5.61 -3.12 -19.37
N PHE A 434 6.00 -2.19 -18.54
CA PHE A 434 5.76 -0.78 -18.74
C PHE A 434 7.04 -0.10 -19.20
N VAL A 435 6.95 0.75 -20.20
CA VAL A 435 8.12 1.46 -20.73
C VAL A 435 7.81 2.94 -20.86
N VAL A 436 8.79 3.77 -20.51
CA VAL A 436 8.76 5.21 -20.74
C VAL A 436 9.76 5.55 -21.81
N THR A 437 9.32 6.27 -22.85
CA THR A 437 10.14 6.62 -24.01
C THR A 437 10.18 8.13 -24.24
N ARG A 438 11.24 8.59 -24.91
CA ARG A 438 11.41 9.99 -25.34
C ARG A 438 10.52 10.34 -26.54
N THR A 439 10.29 9.36 -27.40
CA THR A 439 9.48 9.49 -28.62
C THR A 439 8.24 8.61 -28.50
N LYS A 440 7.15 9.04 -29.14
CA LYS A 440 5.90 8.29 -29.15
C LYS A 440 6.05 7.06 -30.04
N LEU A 441 5.85 5.88 -29.47
CA LEU A 441 5.78 4.63 -30.24
C LEU A 441 4.39 4.44 -30.88
N ASN A 442 4.30 3.52 -31.83
CA ASN A 442 3.02 3.10 -32.41
C ASN A 442 2.12 2.47 -31.35
N GLY A 443 0.86 2.93 -31.28
CA GLY A 443 -0.16 2.44 -30.35
C GLY A 443 -0.55 3.46 -29.28
N THR A 444 -1.28 2.99 -28.27
CA THR A 444 -1.74 3.81 -27.15
C THR A 444 -0.58 4.25 -26.27
N SER A 445 -0.62 5.50 -25.83
CA SER A 445 0.35 6.08 -24.91
C SER A 445 -0.31 7.05 -23.94
N LEU A 446 0.24 7.17 -22.74
CA LEU A 446 -0.12 8.20 -21.77
C LEU A 446 1.04 9.20 -21.60
N PRO A 447 0.77 10.50 -21.39
CA PRO A 447 1.82 11.48 -21.21
C PRO A 447 2.49 11.31 -19.84
N LEU A 448 3.81 11.35 -19.81
CA LEU A 448 4.60 11.59 -18.60
C LEU A 448 5.54 12.77 -18.86
N PHE A 449 6.27 13.22 -17.85
CA PHE A 449 7.08 14.42 -17.95
C PHE A 449 8.45 14.24 -17.30
N SER A 450 9.49 14.77 -17.94
CA SER A 450 10.82 14.83 -17.34
C SER A 450 10.91 15.93 -16.29
N SER A 451 11.99 15.92 -15.50
CA SER A 451 12.37 17.00 -14.56
C SER A 451 12.44 18.40 -15.23
N LEU A 452 12.77 18.45 -16.52
CA LEU A 452 12.78 19.69 -17.31
C LEU A 452 11.41 20.03 -17.93
N GLY A 453 10.41 19.20 -17.68
CA GLY A 453 9.09 19.33 -18.28
C GLY A 453 9.07 18.92 -19.75
N GLU A 454 9.98 18.09 -20.24
CA GLU A 454 9.85 17.50 -21.58
C GLU A 454 8.77 16.43 -21.56
N GLN A 455 8.02 16.29 -22.65
CA GLN A 455 7.01 15.25 -22.74
C GLN A 455 7.66 13.89 -22.99
N LEU A 456 7.33 12.94 -22.12
CA LEU A 456 7.66 11.52 -22.22
C LEU A 456 6.38 10.73 -22.52
N TYR A 457 6.55 9.50 -23.00
CA TYR A 457 5.44 8.63 -23.40
C TYR A 457 5.49 7.33 -22.64
N PHE A 458 4.43 7.05 -21.90
CA PHE A 458 4.22 5.77 -21.24
C PHE A 458 3.51 4.79 -22.18
N HIS A 459 4.03 3.57 -22.24
CA HIS A 459 3.42 2.45 -22.97
C HIS A 459 3.36 1.20 -22.09
N ALA A 460 2.30 0.41 -22.25
CA ALA A 460 2.19 -0.94 -21.67
C ALA A 460 2.25 -1.98 -22.79
N SER A 461 3.20 -2.91 -22.72
CA SER A 461 3.45 -3.93 -23.74
C SER A 461 3.84 -5.26 -23.11
N ASN A 462 4.03 -6.31 -23.90
CA ASN A 462 4.56 -7.58 -23.38
C ASN A 462 6.09 -7.55 -23.29
N ALA A 463 6.63 -8.47 -22.48
CA ALA A 463 8.06 -8.62 -22.25
C ALA A 463 8.91 -8.72 -23.52
N GLY A 464 8.47 -9.52 -24.50
CA GLY A 464 9.22 -9.79 -25.73
C GLY A 464 9.41 -8.55 -26.58
N LYS A 465 8.35 -7.76 -26.77
CA LYS A 465 8.40 -6.50 -27.53
C LYS A 465 9.32 -5.46 -26.88
N ILE A 466 9.34 -5.40 -25.55
CA ILE A 466 10.24 -4.48 -24.84
C ILE A 466 11.70 -4.93 -24.95
N LYS A 467 11.97 -6.24 -24.89
CA LYS A 467 13.32 -6.76 -25.16
C LYS A 467 13.79 -6.39 -26.57
N GLU A 468 12.93 -6.52 -27.57
CA GLU A 468 13.24 -6.13 -28.95
C GLU A 468 13.50 -4.61 -29.06
N LEU A 469 12.71 -3.78 -28.39
CA LEU A 469 12.90 -2.33 -28.36
C LEU A 469 14.26 -1.95 -27.74
N LEU A 470 14.63 -2.56 -26.62
CA LEU A 470 15.92 -2.34 -25.96
C LEU A 470 17.11 -2.78 -26.83
N GLN A 471 16.93 -3.80 -27.68
CA GLN A 471 17.97 -4.25 -28.61
C GLN A 471 18.11 -3.33 -29.83
N LYS A 472 16.98 -2.84 -30.38
CA LYS A 472 16.98 -2.07 -31.62
C LYS A 472 17.18 -0.56 -31.43
N SER A 473 16.64 -0.01 -30.35
CA SER A 473 16.60 1.44 -30.10
C SER A 473 16.67 1.78 -28.60
N PRO A 474 17.74 1.36 -27.91
CA PRO A 474 17.89 1.60 -26.47
C PRO A 474 17.86 3.10 -26.10
N GLU A 475 18.32 3.98 -26.98
CA GLU A 475 18.37 5.43 -26.79
C GLU A 475 16.99 6.09 -26.66
N GLN A 476 15.94 5.43 -27.18
CA GLN A 476 14.57 5.91 -27.06
C GLN A 476 13.97 5.61 -25.68
N VAL A 477 14.47 4.59 -24.99
CA VAL A 477 13.97 4.12 -23.71
C VAL A 477 14.59 4.95 -22.58
N VAL A 478 13.72 5.56 -21.78
CA VAL A 478 14.14 6.31 -20.58
C VAL A 478 14.23 5.37 -19.38
N ARG A 479 13.23 4.49 -19.22
CA ARG A 479 13.16 3.52 -18.12
C ARG A 479 12.11 2.45 -18.40
N VAL A 480 12.23 1.33 -17.70
CA VAL A 480 11.30 0.20 -17.74
C VAL A 480 10.75 -0.02 -16.34
N TYR A 481 9.43 -0.23 -16.23
CA TYR A 481 8.82 -0.68 -14.99
C TYR A 481 8.28 -2.12 -15.14
N SER A 482 8.64 -2.97 -14.18
CA SER A 482 8.14 -4.34 -14.08
C SER A 482 6.99 -4.39 -13.08
N LYS A 483 5.91 -5.10 -13.41
CA LYS A 483 4.74 -5.25 -12.52
C LYS A 483 4.87 -6.48 -11.66
N ASN A 484 4.88 -6.34 -10.32
CA ASN A 484 4.82 -7.43 -9.33
C ASN A 484 5.85 -8.56 -9.49
N THR A 485 6.85 -8.39 -10.34
CA THR A 485 7.85 -9.43 -10.65
C THR A 485 9.23 -8.82 -10.69
N TYR A 486 10.17 -9.50 -10.04
CA TYR A 486 11.60 -9.28 -10.22
C TYR A 486 12.00 -9.77 -11.60
N ARG A 487 12.61 -8.92 -12.43
CA ARG A 487 13.04 -9.31 -13.77
C ARG A 487 14.52 -9.04 -13.94
N THR A 488 15.31 -10.07 -13.70
CA THR A 488 16.75 -10.08 -14.00
C THR A 488 16.96 -10.02 -15.52
N GLY A 489 17.96 -9.25 -15.98
CA GLY A 489 18.33 -9.14 -17.39
C GLY A 489 17.63 -8.04 -18.22
N PHE A 490 16.79 -7.20 -17.62
CA PHE A 490 16.39 -5.93 -18.23
C PHE A 490 17.23 -4.80 -17.61
N SER A 491 18.10 -4.16 -18.40
CA SER A 491 18.73 -2.92 -17.95
C SER A 491 17.64 -1.89 -17.65
N LEU A 492 17.80 -1.10 -16.57
CA LEU A 492 16.88 -0.03 -16.18
C LEU A 492 15.48 -0.47 -15.72
N ALA A 493 15.27 -1.74 -15.38
CA ALA A 493 14.00 -2.20 -14.82
C ALA A 493 13.84 -1.78 -13.36
N THR A 494 12.73 -1.11 -13.06
CA THR A 494 12.25 -0.79 -11.71
C THR A 494 10.94 -1.55 -11.43
N LYS A 495 10.86 -2.34 -10.38
CA LYS A 495 9.65 -3.06 -9.98
C LYS A 495 8.67 -2.11 -9.31
N LEU A 496 7.42 -2.15 -9.77
CA LEU A 496 6.27 -1.53 -9.14
C LEU A 496 5.37 -2.61 -8.53
N TRP A 497 5.07 -2.45 -7.25
CA TRP A 497 4.01 -3.20 -6.58
C TRP A 497 2.66 -2.65 -7.02
N LEU A 498 1.73 -3.49 -7.49
CA LEU A 498 0.42 -3.06 -8.00
C LEU A 498 -0.69 -4.01 -7.59
N GLY A 499 -1.70 -3.49 -6.88
CA GLY A 499 -2.95 -4.19 -6.62
C GLY A 499 -3.77 -4.27 -7.90
N ASP A 500 -3.57 -5.34 -8.67
CA ASP A 500 -3.98 -5.43 -10.07
C ASP A 500 -4.96 -6.59 -10.32
N TYR A 501 -5.40 -7.27 -9.26
CA TYR A 501 -6.41 -8.32 -9.32
C TYR A 501 -7.67 -7.87 -10.08
N ALA A 502 -8.07 -8.67 -11.06
CA ALA A 502 -9.28 -8.46 -11.82
C ALA A 502 -9.87 -9.79 -12.28
N ALA A 503 -11.16 -9.97 -12.03
CA ALA A 503 -11.94 -11.00 -12.69
C ALA A 503 -12.00 -10.73 -14.19
N THR A 504 -11.57 -11.72 -14.97
CA THR A 504 -11.52 -11.65 -16.43
C THR A 504 -12.59 -12.51 -17.09
N SER A 505 -12.98 -12.14 -18.31
CA SER A 505 -13.78 -12.97 -19.21
C SER A 505 -12.94 -14.12 -19.77
N ARG A 506 -13.57 -15.05 -20.50
CA ARG A 506 -12.86 -16.16 -21.16
C ARG A 506 -11.80 -15.70 -22.16
N GLU A 507 -11.98 -14.50 -22.73
CA GLU A 507 -11.04 -13.89 -23.69
C GLU A 507 -9.89 -13.14 -22.99
N GLY A 508 -9.84 -13.15 -21.65
CA GLY A 508 -8.83 -12.46 -20.86
C GLY A 508 -9.09 -10.96 -20.69
N ASP A 509 -10.30 -10.49 -20.99
CA ASP A 509 -10.69 -9.09 -20.84
C ASP A 509 -11.31 -8.80 -19.48
N LEU A 510 -11.20 -7.55 -19.03
CA LEU A 510 -11.86 -7.11 -17.81
C LEU A 510 -13.38 -7.29 -17.93
N LYS A 511 -13.99 -8.00 -16.97
CA LYS A 511 -15.45 -8.11 -16.91
C LYS A 511 -16.10 -6.74 -16.73
N THR A 512 -17.22 -6.52 -17.42
CA THR A 512 -18.09 -5.35 -17.27
C THR A 512 -18.92 -5.43 -15.99
N PHE A 513 -19.59 -4.34 -15.61
CA PHE A 513 -20.52 -4.37 -14.47
C PHE A 513 -21.70 -5.32 -14.66
N ALA A 514 -22.23 -5.46 -15.88
CA ALA A 514 -23.28 -6.43 -16.13
C ALA A 514 -22.78 -7.87 -15.90
N GLU A 515 -21.60 -8.21 -16.43
CA GLU A 515 -21.00 -9.54 -16.25
C GLU A 515 -20.64 -9.85 -14.80
N LEU A 516 -20.12 -8.86 -14.05
CA LEU A 516 -19.83 -9.00 -12.62
C LEU A 516 -21.11 -9.18 -11.81
N ALA A 517 -22.16 -8.39 -12.07
CA ALA A 517 -23.43 -8.53 -11.38
C ALA A 517 -24.07 -9.90 -11.63
N ALA A 518 -24.02 -10.39 -12.87
CA ALA A 518 -24.50 -11.72 -13.26
C ALA A 518 -23.76 -12.87 -12.56
N CYS A 519 -22.54 -12.63 -12.04
CA CYS A 519 -21.81 -13.60 -11.22
C CYS A 519 -22.28 -13.61 -9.75
N SER A 520 -23.17 -12.70 -9.34
CA SER A 520 -23.66 -12.64 -7.96
C SER A 520 -24.56 -13.82 -7.63
N ARG A 521 -24.44 -14.32 -6.41
CA ARG A 521 -25.41 -15.27 -5.85
C ARG A 521 -26.62 -14.51 -5.31
N GLY A 522 -27.81 -14.98 -5.66
CA GLY A 522 -29.07 -14.34 -5.27
C GLY A 522 -29.40 -13.13 -6.15
N ILE A 523 -29.56 -11.96 -5.54
CA ILE A 523 -29.87 -10.73 -6.27
C ILE A 523 -28.71 -10.31 -7.19
N GLU A 524 -29.05 -9.98 -8.44
CA GLU A 524 -28.09 -9.53 -9.45
C GLU A 524 -27.73 -8.05 -9.21
N ARG A 525 -26.67 -7.81 -8.44
CA ARG A 525 -26.20 -6.47 -8.04
C ARG A 525 -24.68 -6.37 -8.05
N ILE A 526 -24.18 -5.17 -8.32
CA ILE A 526 -22.79 -4.83 -8.09
C ILE A 526 -22.61 -4.42 -6.63
N GLY A 527 -21.65 -5.03 -5.94
CA GLY A 527 -21.13 -4.53 -4.68
C GLY A 527 -19.97 -3.58 -4.91
N VAL A 528 -19.95 -2.48 -4.17
CA VAL A 528 -18.81 -1.56 -4.07
C VAL A 528 -18.36 -1.51 -2.63
N LEU A 529 -17.06 -1.69 -2.43
CA LEU A 529 -16.40 -1.56 -1.13
C LEU A 529 -15.40 -0.42 -1.20
N ARG A 530 -15.50 0.48 -0.23
CA ARG A 530 -14.43 1.42 0.12
C ARG A 530 -13.93 1.09 1.51
N ALA A 531 -12.62 1.02 1.69
CA ALA A 531 -12.03 0.79 3.00
C ALA A 531 -10.76 1.61 3.17
N ASP A 532 -10.53 2.07 4.39
CA ASP A 532 -9.39 2.88 4.77
C ASP A 532 -8.78 2.39 6.08
N VAL A 533 -7.44 2.40 6.17
CA VAL A 533 -6.72 2.02 7.39
C VAL A 533 -6.89 3.10 8.46
N ASP A 534 -7.37 2.70 9.62
CA ASP A 534 -7.67 3.61 10.71
C ASP A 534 -6.39 4.24 11.30
N ASN A 535 -6.38 5.58 11.39
CA ASN A 535 -5.33 6.35 12.06
C ASN A 535 -3.94 6.22 11.40
N MET A 536 -3.89 5.92 10.10
CA MET A 536 -2.64 5.68 9.39
C MET A 536 -1.67 6.88 9.50
N GLY A 537 -2.15 8.12 9.27
CA GLY A 537 -1.31 9.32 9.40
C GLY A 537 -0.71 9.49 10.81
N THR A 538 -1.47 9.16 11.85
CA THR A 538 -0.98 9.16 13.24
C THR A 538 0.05 8.04 13.47
N ALA A 539 -0.18 6.85 12.90
CA ALA A 539 0.77 5.74 13.00
C ALA A 539 2.14 6.08 12.41
N PHE A 540 2.22 6.83 11.30
CA PHE A 540 3.51 7.24 10.74
C PHE A 540 4.23 8.33 11.54
N VAL A 541 3.49 9.27 12.12
CA VAL A 541 4.07 10.43 12.81
C VAL A 541 4.40 10.13 14.27
N SER A 542 3.53 9.38 14.97
CA SER A 542 3.64 9.16 16.40
C SER A 542 3.37 7.71 16.82
N GLY A 543 3.19 6.77 15.89
CA GLY A 543 2.86 5.38 16.21
C GLY A 543 3.94 4.65 17.04
N PHE A 544 5.18 5.14 17.03
CA PHE A 544 6.28 4.57 17.83
C PHE A 544 6.61 5.38 19.10
N VAL A 545 5.80 6.39 19.42
CA VAL A 545 5.89 7.11 20.70
C VAL A 545 5.43 6.19 21.82
N ARG A 546 6.13 6.24 22.96
CA ARG A 546 5.86 5.46 24.17
C ARG A 546 5.28 6.37 25.23
N ASP A 547 3.96 6.49 25.28
CA ASP A 547 3.27 7.48 26.13
C ASP A 547 3.48 7.22 27.63
N GLU A 548 3.61 5.96 28.01
CA GLU A 548 3.81 5.54 29.41
C GLU A 548 5.29 5.48 29.83
N ALA A 549 6.23 5.73 28.91
CA ALA A 549 7.66 5.72 29.21
C ALA A 549 8.12 7.01 29.89
N ALA A 550 9.28 6.97 30.54
CA ALA A 550 9.93 8.16 31.05
C ALA A 550 10.17 9.20 29.93
N ALA A 551 10.19 10.49 30.26
CA ALA A 551 10.29 11.56 29.27
C ALA A 551 11.51 11.42 28.32
N ALA A 552 12.61 10.85 28.83
CA ALA A 552 13.81 10.58 28.05
C ALA A 552 13.65 9.44 27.02
N ASP A 553 12.75 8.49 27.26
CA ASP A 553 12.54 7.30 26.41
C ASP A 553 11.27 7.38 25.56
N LYS A 554 10.42 8.40 25.78
CA LYS A 554 9.13 8.59 25.07
C LYS A 554 9.25 8.54 23.54
N TYR A 555 10.31 9.12 22.98
CA TYR A 555 10.53 9.20 21.53
C TYR A 555 11.57 8.19 21.01
N LYS A 556 12.04 7.28 21.87
CA LYS A 556 13.16 6.37 21.58
C LYS A 556 12.99 5.55 20.30
N TYR A 557 11.78 5.04 20.05
CA TYR A 557 11.54 4.18 18.88
C TYR A 557 11.11 4.95 17.63
N LEU A 558 10.93 6.26 17.72
CA LEU A 558 10.49 7.08 16.59
C LEU A 558 11.67 7.35 15.64
N THR A 559 11.85 6.48 14.64
CA THR A 559 13.01 6.50 13.74
C THR A 559 12.63 6.30 12.28
N ILE A 560 13.43 6.87 11.37
CA ILE A 560 13.13 6.86 9.93
C ILE A 560 13.08 5.44 9.36
N SER A 561 13.90 4.53 9.88
CA SER A 561 13.91 3.13 9.48
C SER A 561 12.63 2.40 9.87
N ARG A 562 12.07 2.65 11.07
CA ARG A 562 10.79 2.06 11.47
C ARG A 562 9.64 2.62 10.64
N THR A 563 9.63 3.93 10.39
CA THR A 563 8.64 4.54 9.49
C THR A 563 8.74 3.93 8.08
N ALA A 564 9.94 3.82 7.50
CA ALA A 564 10.15 3.21 6.18
C ALA A 564 9.74 1.73 6.15
N THR A 565 10.10 0.95 7.17
CA THR A 565 9.73 -0.47 7.31
C THR A 565 8.21 -0.63 7.39
N LEU A 566 7.54 0.19 8.20
CA LEU A 566 6.08 0.21 8.33
C LEU A 566 5.41 0.53 6.99
N SER A 567 5.88 1.58 6.30
CA SER A 567 5.31 1.98 5.02
C SER A 567 5.49 0.91 3.95
N ARG A 568 6.68 0.31 3.85
CA ARG A 568 6.97 -0.79 2.92
C ARG A 568 6.08 -2.00 3.21
N SER A 569 5.95 -2.38 4.48
CA SER A 569 5.10 -3.49 4.92
C SER A 569 3.63 -3.30 4.49
N LEU A 570 3.08 -2.10 4.66
CA LEU A 570 1.72 -1.76 4.24
C LEU A 570 1.57 -1.75 2.71
N SER A 571 2.53 -1.17 1.99
CA SER A 571 2.54 -1.17 0.52
C SER A 571 2.53 -2.59 -0.04
N ILE A 572 3.35 -3.51 0.48
CA ILE A 572 3.37 -4.91 0.02
C ILE A 572 2.03 -5.59 0.31
N PHE A 573 1.40 -5.34 1.48
CA PHE A 573 0.10 -5.93 1.81
C PHE A 573 -0.97 -5.54 0.79
N PHE A 574 -1.17 -4.24 0.56
CA PHE A 574 -2.25 -3.74 -0.30
C PHE A 574 -1.95 -3.88 -1.78
N LYS A 575 -0.68 -3.81 -2.19
CA LYS A 575 -0.30 -3.82 -3.61
C LYS A 575 0.17 -5.19 -4.12
N TYR A 576 0.52 -6.14 -3.27
CA TYR A 576 1.01 -7.45 -3.72
C TYR A 576 0.21 -8.61 -3.13
N TYR A 577 0.19 -8.72 -1.80
CA TYR A 577 -0.49 -9.82 -1.10
C TYR A 577 -2.00 -9.84 -1.30
N LEU A 578 -2.63 -8.67 -1.47
CA LEU A 578 -4.05 -8.57 -1.78
C LEU A 578 -4.43 -9.36 -3.03
N ASN A 579 -3.56 -9.41 -4.05
CA ASN A 579 -3.88 -10.09 -5.31
C ASN A 579 -4.04 -11.60 -5.10
N ASP A 580 -3.13 -12.23 -4.37
CA ASP A 580 -3.17 -13.66 -4.04
C ASP A 580 -4.35 -13.98 -3.12
N LEU A 581 -4.60 -13.14 -2.09
CA LEU A 581 -5.74 -13.30 -1.19
C LEU A 581 -7.08 -13.35 -1.94
N LEU A 582 -7.25 -12.50 -2.95
CA LEU A 582 -8.45 -12.43 -3.77
C LEU A 582 -8.52 -13.58 -4.81
N ALA A 583 -7.38 -14.07 -5.27
CA ALA A 583 -7.29 -15.19 -6.21
C ALA A 583 -7.59 -16.54 -5.55
N ASP A 584 -7.10 -16.76 -4.34
CA ASP A 584 -7.37 -17.96 -3.54
C ASP A 584 -8.81 -17.99 -3.02
N GLY A 585 -9.42 -16.81 -2.84
CA GLY A 585 -10.78 -16.69 -2.33
C GLY A 585 -10.88 -16.67 -0.81
N GLY A 586 -9.77 -16.51 -0.09
CA GLY A 586 -9.75 -16.34 1.37
C GLY A 586 -10.32 -17.52 2.17
N GLU A 587 -10.64 -17.27 3.44
CA GLU A 587 -11.10 -18.28 4.39
C GLU A 587 -12.62 -18.19 4.65
N PHE A 588 -13.24 -17.03 4.36
CA PHE A 588 -14.67 -16.81 4.60
C PHE A 588 -15.53 -17.38 3.45
N ASP A 589 -16.41 -18.33 3.78
CA ASP A 589 -17.15 -19.14 2.82
C ASP A 589 -18.69 -19.00 2.87
N LEU A 590 -19.24 -18.28 3.86
CA LEU A 590 -20.69 -18.17 4.08
C LEU A 590 -21.45 -17.57 2.88
N LEU A 591 -20.98 -16.43 2.38
CA LEU A 591 -21.63 -15.69 1.29
C LEU A 591 -21.00 -15.96 -0.08
N ALA A 592 -19.85 -16.61 -0.13
CA ALA A 592 -19.20 -16.99 -1.37
C ALA A 592 -18.16 -18.07 -1.09
N PRO A 593 -18.13 -19.18 -1.87
CA PRO A 593 -17.15 -20.25 -1.65
C PRO A 593 -15.71 -19.73 -1.78
N PRO A 594 -14.72 -20.40 -1.13
CA PRO A 594 -13.32 -20.03 -1.17
C PRO A 594 -12.73 -20.42 -2.55
N LYS A 595 -12.99 -19.55 -3.52
CA LYS A 595 -12.50 -19.62 -4.89
C LYS A 595 -12.22 -18.21 -5.38
N GLN A 596 -11.58 -18.12 -6.53
CA GLN A 596 -11.36 -16.86 -7.24
C GLN A 596 -12.59 -15.94 -7.22
N ARG A 597 -12.44 -14.76 -6.59
CA ARG A 597 -13.52 -13.80 -6.36
C ARG A 597 -13.90 -13.07 -7.66
N ASN A 598 -15.20 -12.92 -7.97
CA ASN A 598 -15.67 -12.16 -9.13
C ASN A 598 -15.71 -10.66 -8.80
N LEU A 599 -14.53 -10.06 -8.68
CA LEU A 599 -14.37 -8.63 -8.44
C LEU A 599 -13.12 -8.06 -9.11
N VAL A 600 -13.02 -6.75 -9.10
CA VAL A 600 -11.92 -5.98 -9.66
C VAL A 600 -11.41 -5.04 -8.59
N VAL A 601 -10.09 -5.07 -8.35
CA VAL A 601 -9.39 -4.02 -7.62
C VAL A 601 -9.26 -2.83 -8.55
N VAL A 602 -9.93 -1.73 -8.21
CA VAL A 602 -9.84 -0.49 -8.97
C VAL A 602 -8.61 0.29 -8.53
N TYR A 603 -8.46 0.44 -7.21
CA TYR A 603 -7.29 1.00 -6.56
C TYR A 603 -7.05 0.27 -5.25
N SER A 604 -5.78 0.09 -4.92
CA SER A 604 -5.31 -0.40 -3.63
C SER A 604 -3.92 0.18 -3.41
N GLY A 605 -3.74 1.04 -2.41
CA GLY A 605 -2.43 1.62 -2.16
C GLY A 605 -2.36 2.49 -0.90
N GLY A 606 -1.31 2.24 -0.11
CA GLY A 606 -1.07 2.91 1.17
C GLY A 606 -2.06 2.45 2.22
N ASP A 607 -3.18 3.17 2.30
CA ASP A 607 -4.24 3.08 3.29
C ASP A 607 -5.65 2.89 2.71
N ASP A 608 -5.90 3.30 1.45
CA ASP A 608 -7.22 3.26 0.80
C ASP A 608 -7.37 2.07 -0.18
N LEU A 609 -8.57 1.52 -0.23
CA LEU A 609 -8.98 0.36 -1.02
C LEU A 609 -10.35 0.59 -1.67
N PHE A 610 -10.44 0.41 -2.99
CA PHE A 610 -11.69 0.47 -3.75
C PHE A 610 -11.90 -0.80 -4.57
N LEU A 611 -12.91 -1.59 -4.20
CA LEU A 611 -13.26 -2.84 -4.89
C LEU A 611 -14.65 -2.75 -5.52
N VAL A 612 -14.81 -3.37 -6.71
CA VAL A 612 -16.11 -3.49 -7.38
C VAL A 612 -16.29 -4.90 -7.94
N GLY A 613 -17.45 -5.50 -7.76
CA GLY A 613 -17.71 -6.87 -8.22
C GLY A 613 -19.09 -7.40 -7.89
N ALA A 614 -19.24 -8.72 -7.96
CA ALA A 614 -20.41 -9.41 -7.43
C ALA A 614 -20.58 -9.10 -5.94
N TRP A 615 -21.77 -8.68 -5.51
CA TRP A 615 -21.95 -8.12 -4.17
C TRP A 615 -21.53 -9.07 -3.03
N ASN A 616 -21.83 -10.36 -3.20
CA ASN A 616 -21.53 -11.39 -2.22
C ASN A 616 -20.03 -11.72 -2.17
N ASP A 617 -19.33 -11.67 -3.31
CA ASP A 617 -17.87 -11.85 -3.38
C ASP A 617 -17.13 -10.64 -2.79
N VAL A 618 -17.62 -9.43 -3.03
CA VAL A 618 -17.05 -8.18 -2.48
C VAL A 618 -17.19 -8.12 -0.96
N LEU A 619 -18.37 -8.45 -0.42
CA LEU A 619 -18.58 -8.46 1.03
C LEU A 619 -17.74 -9.56 1.72
N SER A 620 -17.62 -10.74 1.07
CA SER A 620 -16.75 -11.82 1.57
C SER A 620 -15.27 -11.39 1.56
N ALA A 621 -14.82 -10.77 0.48
CA ALA A 621 -13.47 -10.23 0.37
C ALA A 621 -13.19 -9.17 1.45
N ALA A 622 -14.15 -8.31 1.79
CA ALA A 622 -13.98 -7.33 2.86
C ALA A 622 -13.63 -7.98 4.21
N ILE A 623 -14.31 -9.09 4.55
CA ILE A 623 -14.05 -9.87 5.77
C ILE A 623 -12.68 -10.54 5.72
N ASP A 624 -12.33 -11.19 4.60
CA ASP A 624 -11.04 -11.85 4.43
C ASP A 624 -9.85 -10.87 4.48
N ILE A 625 -10.02 -9.69 3.88
CA ILE A 625 -9.03 -8.61 3.91
C ILE A 625 -8.87 -8.11 5.35
N ARG A 626 -9.96 -7.87 6.07
CA ARG A 626 -9.92 -7.47 7.48
C ARG A 626 -9.21 -8.51 8.34
N ARG A 627 -9.57 -9.79 8.23
CA ARG A 627 -8.95 -10.89 8.99
C ARG A 627 -7.45 -11.01 8.68
N SER A 628 -7.09 -10.96 7.41
CA SER A 628 -5.69 -11.08 6.98
C SER A 628 -4.87 -9.87 7.39
N PHE A 629 -5.42 -8.65 7.30
CA PHE A 629 -4.77 -7.43 7.75
C PHE A 629 -4.57 -7.40 9.26
N ALA A 630 -5.57 -7.83 10.03
CA ALA A 630 -5.48 -7.95 11.48
C ALA A 630 -4.35 -8.92 11.89
N ARG A 631 -4.24 -10.08 11.23
CA ARG A 631 -3.12 -11.03 11.44
C ARG A 631 -1.77 -10.44 11.03
N TYR A 632 -1.73 -9.80 9.86
CA TYR A 632 -0.50 -9.22 9.30
C TYR A 632 0.07 -8.10 10.18
N THR A 633 -0.81 -7.30 10.77
CA THR A 633 -0.46 -6.16 11.63
C THR A 633 -0.47 -6.48 13.13
N CYS A 634 -0.58 -7.75 13.52
CA CYS A 634 -0.67 -8.17 14.92
C CYS A 634 -1.78 -7.44 15.72
N ASN A 635 -2.90 -7.11 15.07
CA ASN A 635 -4.02 -6.33 15.61
C ASN A 635 -3.68 -4.90 16.08
N THR A 636 -2.54 -4.33 15.65
CA THR A 636 -2.19 -2.94 16.03
C THR A 636 -2.82 -1.89 15.13
N LEU A 637 -3.27 -2.29 13.95
CA LEU A 637 -3.99 -1.45 13.00
C LEU A 637 -5.34 -2.09 12.68
N THR A 638 -6.32 -1.23 12.42
CA THR A 638 -7.68 -1.62 12.04
C THR A 638 -8.06 -0.92 10.75
N MET A 639 -9.20 -1.31 10.18
CA MET A 639 -9.74 -0.67 8.98
C MET A 639 -11.22 -0.37 9.17
N SER A 640 -11.68 0.72 8.58
CA SER A 640 -13.10 1.06 8.49
C SER A 640 -13.56 0.97 7.05
N ALA A 641 -14.76 0.43 6.81
CA ALA A 641 -15.25 0.20 5.46
C ALA A 641 -16.71 0.63 5.25
N GLY A 642 -16.99 1.13 4.06
CA GLY A 642 -18.34 1.31 3.52
C GLY A 642 -18.60 0.27 2.43
N PHE A 643 -19.77 -0.37 2.48
CA PHE A 643 -20.21 -1.31 1.46
C PHE A 643 -21.65 -1.01 1.02
N ALA A 644 -21.84 -0.85 -0.29
CA ALA A 644 -23.15 -0.61 -0.89
C ALA A 644 -23.37 -1.50 -2.12
N MET A 645 -24.65 -1.71 -2.45
CA MET A 645 -25.07 -2.52 -3.59
C MET A 645 -25.86 -1.69 -4.58
N PHE A 646 -25.55 -1.84 -5.86
CA PHE A 646 -26.10 -1.01 -6.93
C PHE A 646 -26.53 -1.83 -8.13
N GLU A 647 -27.40 -1.23 -8.95
CA GLU A 647 -27.70 -1.77 -10.27
C GLU A 647 -26.52 -1.56 -11.23
N PRO A 648 -26.30 -2.47 -12.20
CA PRO A 648 -25.15 -2.38 -13.11
C PRO A 648 -25.07 -1.10 -13.93
N GLY A 649 -26.22 -0.48 -14.23
CA GLY A 649 -26.31 0.77 -14.98
C GLY A 649 -26.13 2.04 -14.14
N TYR A 650 -26.03 1.93 -12.81
CA TYR A 650 -25.92 3.08 -11.94
C TYR A 650 -24.54 3.78 -12.13
N PRO A 651 -24.44 5.12 -12.11
CA PRO A 651 -23.16 5.79 -12.37
C PRO A 651 -22.11 5.51 -11.30
N ILE A 652 -20.90 5.11 -11.73
CA ILE A 652 -19.78 4.78 -10.83
C ILE A 652 -19.36 5.93 -9.92
N ALA A 653 -19.46 7.17 -10.40
CA ALA A 653 -19.15 8.37 -9.61
C ALA A 653 -20.07 8.46 -8.38
N ARG A 654 -21.36 8.16 -8.57
CA ARG A 654 -22.37 8.13 -7.50
C ARG A 654 -22.17 6.92 -6.57
N MET A 655 -21.85 5.75 -7.14
CA MET A 655 -21.47 4.59 -6.32
C MET A 655 -20.31 4.92 -5.38
N ALA A 656 -19.26 5.55 -5.90
CA ALA A 656 -18.06 5.90 -5.15
C ALA A 656 -18.32 6.95 -4.07
N GLU A 657 -19.17 7.95 -4.36
CA GLU A 657 -19.58 9.00 -3.42
C GLU A 657 -20.45 8.42 -2.28
N GLU A 658 -21.48 7.64 -2.60
CA GLU A 658 -22.37 7.05 -1.60
C GLU A 658 -21.64 6.05 -0.71
N THR A 659 -20.75 5.24 -1.29
CA THR A 659 -19.92 4.31 -0.52
C THR A 659 -18.91 5.06 0.36
N ALA A 660 -18.41 6.24 -0.08
CA ALA A 660 -17.54 7.08 0.75
C ALA A 660 -18.26 7.59 2.00
N TRP A 661 -19.54 7.98 1.86
CA TRP A 661 -20.33 8.39 3.02
C TRP A 661 -20.50 7.24 4.02
N LEU A 662 -20.67 6.00 3.55
CA LEU A 662 -20.72 4.82 4.43
C LEU A 662 -19.38 4.57 5.12
N GLU A 663 -18.27 4.69 4.41
CA GLU A 663 -16.91 4.57 4.97
C GLU A 663 -16.68 5.61 6.09
N GLU A 664 -17.06 6.87 5.86
CA GLU A 664 -16.98 7.93 6.87
C GLU A 664 -17.91 7.67 8.07
N ARG A 665 -19.09 7.07 7.85
CA ARG A 665 -19.99 6.64 8.94
C ARG A 665 -19.37 5.52 9.76
N ALA A 666 -18.69 4.57 9.12
CA ALA A 666 -17.95 3.52 9.81
C ALA A 666 -16.79 4.10 10.64
N LYS A 667 -16.05 5.09 10.12
CA LYS A 667 -15.02 5.82 10.88
C LYS A 667 -15.60 6.58 12.08
N GLY A 668 -16.82 7.09 11.96
CA GLY A 668 -17.52 7.78 13.05
C GLY A 668 -18.21 6.87 14.07
N HIS A 669 -18.32 5.55 13.78
CA HIS A 669 -19.02 4.61 14.63
C HIS A 669 -18.30 4.42 15.97
N ARG A 670 -19.06 4.44 17.07
CA ARG A 670 -18.56 4.26 18.44
C ARG A 670 -19.16 3.00 19.06
N TYR A 671 -18.30 2.11 19.52
CA TYR A 671 -18.70 0.88 20.20
C TYR A 671 -17.77 0.61 21.38
N GLN A 672 -18.35 0.34 22.57
CA GLN A 672 -17.62 0.11 23.82
C GLN A 672 -16.54 1.17 24.11
N GLY A 673 -16.83 2.45 23.83
CA GLY A 673 -15.90 3.56 24.03
C GLY A 673 -14.78 3.69 22.98
N LYS A 674 -14.66 2.73 22.04
CA LYS A 674 -13.75 2.80 20.89
C LYS A 674 -14.46 3.40 19.67
N MET A 675 -13.70 4.02 18.79
CA MET A 675 -14.19 4.59 17.52
C MET A 675 -13.48 3.86 16.36
N LYS A 676 -14.11 3.80 15.18
CA LYS A 676 -13.58 3.14 13.96
C LYS A 676 -13.64 1.60 14.03
N ASN A 677 -12.79 0.89 13.28
CA ASN A 677 -12.76 -0.58 13.19
C ASN A 677 -14.16 -1.16 12.89
N SER A 678 -14.85 -0.57 11.92
CA SER A 678 -16.27 -0.80 11.68
C SER A 678 -16.59 -0.95 10.20
N ILE A 679 -17.75 -1.52 9.89
CA ILE A 679 -18.33 -1.58 8.55
C ILE A 679 -19.72 -0.95 8.55
N SER A 680 -20.02 -0.16 7.52
CA SER A 680 -21.34 0.41 7.26
C SER A 680 -21.91 -0.11 5.94
N LEU A 681 -23.17 -0.55 5.93
CA LEU A 681 -23.76 -1.39 4.88
C LEU A 681 -24.98 -0.73 4.19
N PHE A 682 -25.20 -1.13 2.94
CA PHE A 682 -26.39 -0.93 2.08
C PHE A 682 -26.64 0.49 1.58
N GLY A 683 -26.57 1.51 2.42
CA GLY A 683 -26.88 2.89 2.04
C GLY A 683 -27.44 3.74 3.18
N LEU A 684 -27.90 4.94 2.84
CA LEU A 684 -28.52 5.86 3.79
C LEU A 684 -30.04 5.70 3.77
N GLU A 685 -30.63 5.57 4.95
CA GLU A 685 -32.08 5.48 5.14
C GLU A 685 -32.63 6.79 5.73
N MET A 686 -33.85 7.16 5.36
CA MET A 686 -34.52 8.33 5.92
C MET A 686 -35.11 7.98 7.29
N ASP A 687 -34.64 8.63 8.34
CA ASP A 687 -35.19 8.52 9.69
C ASP A 687 -35.34 9.91 10.33
N GLY A 688 -36.53 10.20 10.86
CA GLY A 688 -36.83 11.52 11.45
C GLY A 688 -36.58 12.73 10.54
N GLY A 689 -36.60 12.55 9.21
CA GLY A 689 -36.29 13.60 8.22
C GLY A 689 -34.79 13.80 7.95
N GLN A 690 -33.92 12.93 8.47
CA GLN A 690 -32.49 12.94 8.21
C GLN A 690 -32.03 11.61 7.58
N LEU A 691 -31.02 11.68 6.71
CA LEU A 691 -30.38 10.50 6.14
C LEU A 691 -29.38 9.90 7.14
N GLN A 692 -29.58 8.63 7.49
CA GLN A 692 -28.75 7.90 8.46
C GLN A 692 -28.30 6.54 7.91
N ALA A 693 -27.05 6.18 8.18
CA ALA A 693 -26.52 4.84 7.91
C ALA A 693 -26.88 3.91 9.08
N ARG A 694 -28.04 3.24 9.00
CA ARG A 694 -28.56 2.44 10.10
C ARG A 694 -27.79 1.15 10.33
N HIS A 695 -27.19 0.59 9.28
CA HIS A 695 -26.52 -0.71 9.33
C HIS A 695 -25.02 -0.55 9.48
N THR A 696 -24.60 -0.04 10.65
CA THR A 696 -23.19 0.17 10.98
C THR A 696 -22.82 -0.62 12.23
N TYR A 697 -21.73 -1.38 12.15
CA TYR A 697 -21.29 -2.29 13.20
C TYR A 697 -19.77 -2.28 13.30
N ASP A 698 -19.21 -2.51 14.49
CA ASP A 698 -17.82 -2.95 14.56
C ASP A 698 -17.68 -4.33 13.87
N TRP A 699 -16.48 -4.63 13.37
CA TRP A 699 -16.25 -5.85 12.60
C TRP A 699 -16.60 -7.13 13.37
N ASP A 700 -16.31 -7.19 14.67
CA ASP A 700 -16.53 -8.39 15.47
C ASP A 700 -18.03 -8.63 15.72
N THR A 701 -18.80 -7.56 15.95
CA THR A 701 -20.26 -7.64 16.02
C THR A 701 -20.86 -8.07 14.69
N PHE A 702 -20.41 -7.50 13.58
CA PHE A 702 -20.90 -7.90 12.26
C PHE A 702 -20.62 -9.38 11.96
N GLU A 703 -19.37 -9.81 12.18
CA GLU A 703 -18.93 -11.16 11.85
C GLU A 703 -19.54 -12.21 12.78
N ASN A 704 -19.51 -11.99 14.10
CA ASN A 704 -19.93 -12.99 15.07
C ASN A 704 -21.44 -12.96 15.35
N GLN A 705 -22.05 -11.78 15.45
CA GLN A 705 -23.46 -11.65 15.86
C GLN A 705 -24.39 -11.59 14.64
N VAL A 706 -24.11 -10.73 13.67
CA VAL A 706 -24.98 -10.62 12.47
C VAL A 706 -24.86 -11.87 11.61
N LEU A 707 -23.63 -12.28 11.26
CA LEU A 707 -23.38 -13.42 10.39
C LEU A 707 -23.29 -14.75 11.16
N GLY A 708 -22.48 -14.81 12.22
CA GLY A 708 -22.24 -16.06 12.97
C GLY A 708 -23.43 -16.58 13.76
N GLU A 709 -24.25 -15.70 14.34
CA GLU A 709 -25.41 -16.08 15.17
C GLU A 709 -26.73 -15.93 14.39
N LYS A 710 -27.07 -14.70 13.99
CA LYS A 710 -28.42 -14.37 13.49
C LYS A 710 -28.67 -14.92 12.09
N TYR A 711 -27.71 -14.78 11.17
CA TYR A 711 -27.80 -15.39 9.84
C TYR A 711 -27.81 -16.92 9.92
N ALA A 712 -26.98 -17.53 10.77
CA ALA A 712 -26.95 -18.99 10.95
C ALA A 712 -28.29 -19.56 11.43
N VAL A 713 -28.94 -18.88 12.39
CA VAL A 713 -30.28 -19.25 12.85
C VAL A 713 -31.32 -19.17 11.73
N LEU A 714 -31.25 -18.15 10.86
CA LEU A 714 -32.10 -18.05 9.67
C LEU A 714 -31.84 -19.21 8.70
N ASP A 715 -30.58 -19.46 8.35
CA ASP A 715 -30.22 -20.52 7.38
C ASP A 715 -30.67 -21.91 7.85
N SER A 716 -30.61 -22.19 9.16
CA SER A 716 -31.05 -23.47 9.75
C SER A 716 -32.53 -23.84 9.51
N ILE A 717 -33.38 -22.84 9.24
CA ILE A 717 -34.81 -23.02 8.95
C ILE A 717 -35.07 -23.00 7.45
N PHE A 718 -34.58 -21.96 6.80
CA PHE A 718 -34.97 -21.63 5.44
C PHE A 718 -34.19 -22.43 4.38
N SER A 719 -33.13 -23.14 4.76
CA SER A 719 -32.43 -24.10 3.88
C SER A 719 -32.89 -25.57 4.05
N GLY A 720 -33.71 -25.86 5.07
CA GLY A 720 -34.06 -27.21 5.54
C GLY A 720 -35.17 -27.96 4.80
N GLY A 721 -35.60 -27.52 3.62
CA GLY A 721 -36.51 -28.29 2.74
C GLY A 721 -38.02 -28.14 2.97
N GLU A 722 -38.50 -27.60 4.09
CA GLU A 722 -39.87 -27.07 4.20
C GLU A 722 -39.87 -25.58 3.84
N ASP A 723 -40.59 -25.22 2.77
CA ASP A 723 -40.60 -23.86 2.21
C ASP A 723 -41.41 -22.92 3.10
N TYR A 724 -40.77 -22.38 4.14
CA TYR A 724 -41.33 -21.33 4.98
C TYR A 724 -41.64 -20.03 4.21
N GLY A 725 -41.28 -19.95 2.92
CA GLY A 725 -41.64 -18.90 1.98
C GLY A 725 -41.01 -17.55 2.31
N SER A 726 -40.47 -16.85 1.31
CA SER A 726 -39.85 -15.53 1.50
C SER A 726 -40.82 -14.50 2.12
N SER A 727 -42.13 -14.66 1.94
CA SER A 727 -43.16 -13.82 2.54
C SER A 727 -43.13 -13.84 4.08
N PHE A 728 -42.75 -14.96 4.70
CA PHE A 728 -42.63 -15.05 6.15
C PHE A 728 -41.49 -14.16 6.67
N LEU A 729 -40.32 -14.18 6.01
CA LEU A 729 -39.19 -13.29 6.34
C LEU A 729 -39.53 -11.81 6.17
N TYR A 730 -40.23 -11.44 5.09
CA TYR A 730 -40.66 -10.05 4.89
C TYR A 730 -41.62 -9.59 5.98
N ASN A 731 -42.57 -10.43 6.39
CA ASN A 731 -43.47 -10.11 7.51
C ASN A 731 -42.72 -9.92 8.83
N ILE A 732 -41.71 -10.77 9.11
CA ILE A 732 -40.85 -10.61 10.29
C ILE A 732 -40.09 -9.27 10.19
N LEU A 733 -39.46 -8.99 9.05
CA LEU A 733 -38.70 -7.76 8.80
C LEU A 733 -39.55 -6.51 9.03
N ASP A 734 -40.78 -6.48 8.49
CA ASP A 734 -41.69 -5.35 8.63
C ASP A 734 -42.12 -5.14 10.09
N LEU A 735 -42.43 -6.22 10.82
CA LEU A 735 -42.77 -6.14 12.24
C LEU A 735 -41.58 -5.65 13.08
N LEU A 736 -40.36 -6.10 12.80
CA LEU A 736 -39.15 -5.64 13.50
C LEU A 736 -38.88 -4.15 13.26
N ARG A 737 -39.06 -3.67 12.02
CA ARG A 737 -38.91 -2.24 11.69
C ARG A 737 -39.96 -1.38 12.38
N GLN A 738 -41.22 -1.83 12.41
CA GLN A 738 -42.30 -1.08 13.06
C GLN A 738 -42.23 -1.13 14.59
N ALA A 739 -41.63 -2.19 15.16
CA ALA A 739 -41.47 -2.36 16.61
C ALA A 739 -40.62 -1.26 17.27
N GLU A 740 -39.82 -0.53 16.49
CA GLU A 740 -39.07 0.63 16.98
C GLU A 740 -39.98 1.80 17.38
N LYS A 741 -41.07 2.01 16.62
CA LYS A 741 -42.04 3.09 16.88
C LYS A 741 -43.21 2.62 17.74
N ASP A 742 -43.60 1.36 17.60
CA ASP A 742 -44.76 0.79 18.29
C ASP A 742 -44.49 -0.65 18.75
N ARG A 743 -44.31 -0.82 20.07
CA ARG A 743 -44.03 -2.11 20.72
C ARG A 743 -45.14 -3.14 20.52
N ILE A 744 -46.36 -2.78 20.11
CA ILE A 744 -47.42 -3.76 19.79
C ILE A 744 -46.97 -4.76 18.70
N ASN A 745 -46.06 -4.33 17.82
CA ASN A 745 -45.56 -5.16 16.74
C ASN A 745 -44.69 -6.33 17.25
N ILE A 746 -44.14 -6.24 18.47
CA ILE A 746 -43.46 -7.37 19.13
C ILE A 746 -44.48 -8.46 19.49
N ALA A 747 -45.67 -8.08 19.98
CA ALA A 747 -46.74 -9.04 20.25
C ALA A 747 -47.30 -9.66 18.95
N ARG A 748 -47.43 -8.86 17.89
CA ARG A 748 -47.79 -9.36 16.55
C ARG A 748 -46.74 -10.32 16.00
N LEU A 749 -45.46 -10.07 16.26
CA LEU A 749 -44.36 -10.97 15.89
C LEU A 749 -44.47 -12.31 16.63
N ALA A 750 -44.73 -12.30 17.94
CA ALA A 750 -44.96 -13.53 18.70
C ALA A 750 -46.13 -14.36 18.11
N TYR A 751 -47.23 -13.71 17.77
CA TYR A 751 -48.37 -14.36 17.12
C TYR A 751 -48.00 -14.94 15.74
N LEU A 752 -47.26 -14.19 14.93
CA LEU A 752 -46.81 -14.63 13.60
C LEU A 752 -45.91 -15.87 13.70
N LEU A 753 -44.97 -15.89 14.65
CA LEU A 753 -44.09 -17.03 14.91
C LEU A 753 -44.90 -18.23 15.40
N ALA A 754 -45.75 -18.09 16.42
CA ALA A 754 -46.56 -19.20 16.93
C ALA A 754 -47.48 -19.82 15.85
N ARG A 755 -48.04 -18.99 14.96
CA ARG A 755 -48.91 -19.47 13.87
C ARG A 755 -48.18 -20.27 12.79
N ARG A 756 -46.86 -20.13 12.69
CA ARG A 756 -46.02 -20.80 11.69
C ARG A 756 -45.23 -21.96 12.30
N GLU A 757 -45.57 -22.43 13.50
CA GLU A 757 -44.97 -23.65 14.05
C GLU A 757 -45.16 -24.87 13.12
N PRO A 758 -44.13 -25.73 12.97
CA PRO A 758 -44.22 -26.94 12.16
C PRO A 758 -45.31 -27.89 12.68
N ASP A 759 -45.98 -28.59 11.77
CA ASP A 759 -47.04 -29.54 12.12
C ASP A 759 -46.50 -30.67 13.01
N ARG A 760 -47.40 -31.31 13.77
CA ARG A 760 -47.08 -32.46 14.64
C ARG A 760 -46.45 -33.62 13.89
N LYS A 761 -46.63 -33.71 12.56
CA LYS A 761 -46.01 -34.74 11.70
C LYS A 761 -44.63 -34.37 11.16
N ALA A 762 -44.18 -33.11 11.31
CA ALA A 762 -42.86 -32.67 10.88
C ALA A 762 -41.73 -33.39 11.63
N SER A 763 -40.54 -33.42 11.03
CA SER A 763 -39.36 -34.09 11.59
C SER A 763 -38.96 -33.50 12.94
N GLY A 764 -38.38 -34.33 13.82
CA GLY A 764 -37.91 -33.88 15.13
C GLY A 764 -36.78 -32.84 15.05
N GLU A 765 -36.00 -32.87 13.97
CA GLU A 765 -34.97 -31.88 13.68
C GLU A 765 -35.59 -30.52 13.33
N LEU A 766 -36.56 -30.48 12.42
CA LEU A 766 -37.22 -29.25 12.03
C LEU A 766 -37.93 -28.56 13.21
N LYS A 767 -38.60 -29.34 14.06
CA LYS A 767 -39.24 -28.81 15.28
C LYS A 767 -38.25 -28.18 16.24
N ARG A 768 -37.09 -28.81 16.45
CA ARG A 768 -36.02 -28.27 17.30
C ARG A 768 -35.44 -26.99 16.71
N ASN A 769 -35.13 -27.01 15.42
CA ASN A 769 -34.60 -25.83 14.73
C ASN A 769 -35.62 -24.69 14.82
N TYR A 770 -36.90 -24.94 14.53
CA TYR A 770 -37.95 -23.92 14.56
C TYR A 770 -38.17 -23.35 15.95
N SER A 771 -38.19 -24.21 16.98
CA SER A 771 -38.32 -23.77 18.36
C SER A 771 -37.16 -22.84 18.75
N ASN A 772 -35.93 -23.22 18.40
CA ASN A 772 -34.75 -22.37 18.60
C ASN A 772 -34.86 -21.05 17.83
N PHE A 773 -35.22 -21.09 16.54
CA PHE A 773 -35.43 -19.91 15.70
C PHE A 773 -36.46 -18.95 16.32
N SER A 774 -37.64 -19.44 16.68
CA SER A 774 -38.71 -18.63 17.25
C SER A 774 -38.30 -17.99 18.57
N GLN A 775 -37.64 -18.74 19.46
CA GLN A 775 -37.15 -18.23 20.74
C GLN A 775 -36.08 -17.15 20.54
N CYS A 776 -35.11 -17.39 19.66
CA CYS A 776 -34.06 -16.43 19.34
C CYS A 776 -34.61 -15.15 18.72
N VAL A 777 -35.44 -15.25 17.68
CA VAL A 777 -36.05 -14.08 17.01
C VAL A 777 -36.87 -13.24 17.98
N TYR A 778 -37.69 -13.89 18.83
CA TYR A 778 -38.50 -13.17 19.80
C TYR A 778 -37.62 -12.50 20.88
N ARG A 779 -36.60 -13.20 21.38
CA ARG A 779 -35.63 -12.64 22.35
C ARG A 779 -34.91 -11.41 21.78
N TRP A 780 -34.40 -11.50 20.56
CA TRP A 780 -33.71 -10.37 19.91
C TRP A 780 -34.66 -9.20 19.63
N ALA A 781 -35.94 -9.47 19.34
CA ALA A 781 -36.94 -8.42 19.17
C ALA A 781 -37.29 -7.67 20.47
N LEU A 782 -37.12 -8.33 21.62
CA LEU A 782 -37.37 -7.78 22.96
C LEU A 782 -36.21 -6.93 23.51
N ASP A 783 -35.03 -6.95 22.87
CA ASP A 783 -33.87 -6.16 23.31
C ASP A 783 -34.22 -4.67 23.44
N GLU A 784 -34.07 -4.15 24.66
CA GLU A 784 -34.44 -2.78 25.00
C GLU A 784 -33.50 -1.75 24.36
N ASN A 785 -32.25 -2.15 24.09
CA ASN A 785 -31.26 -1.30 23.42
C ASN A 785 -31.47 -1.26 21.90
N GLY A 786 -32.30 -2.15 21.36
CA GLY A 786 -32.60 -2.27 19.93
C GLY A 786 -31.43 -2.73 19.06
N GLN A 787 -30.29 -3.10 19.65
CA GLN A 787 -29.09 -3.53 18.92
C GLN A 787 -29.31 -4.91 18.30
N ASP A 788 -29.79 -5.88 19.09
CA ASP A 788 -30.05 -7.23 18.60
C ASP A 788 -31.12 -7.23 17.51
N ARG A 789 -32.14 -6.38 17.66
CA ARG A 789 -33.19 -6.18 16.66
C ARG A 789 -32.60 -5.65 15.34
N LEU A 790 -31.74 -4.65 15.40
CA LEU A 790 -31.11 -4.05 14.22
C LEU A 790 -30.18 -5.04 13.52
N GLN A 791 -29.38 -5.79 14.29
CA GLN A 791 -28.54 -6.86 13.77
C GLN A 791 -29.37 -7.96 13.08
N LEU A 792 -30.52 -8.33 13.65
CA LEU A 792 -31.43 -9.30 13.04
C LEU A 792 -32.02 -8.77 11.73
N ILE A 793 -32.42 -7.50 11.68
CA ILE A 793 -32.87 -6.83 10.45
C ILE A 793 -31.78 -6.94 9.36
N THR A 794 -30.52 -6.65 9.69
CA THR A 794 -29.40 -6.81 8.73
C THR A 794 -29.23 -8.25 8.28
N ALA A 795 -29.28 -9.23 9.19
CA ALA A 795 -29.16 -10.64 8.86
C ALA A 795 -30.28 -11.11 7.93
N ILE A 796 -31.53 -10.70 8.19
CA ILE A 796 -32.67 -10.99 7.31
C ILE A 796 -32.47 -10.38 5.92
N MET A 797 -32.00 -9.13 5.83
CA MET A 797 -31.72 -8.48 4.54
C MET A 797 -30.65 -9.23 3.75
N LEU A 798 -29.51 -9.56 4.36
CA LEU A 798 -28.44 -10.33 3.71
C LEU A 798 -28.92 -11.71 3.25
N TYR A 799 -29.65 -12.43 4.12
CA TYR A 799 -30.20 -13.74 3.79
C TYR A 799 -31.16 -13.66 2.60
N THR A 800 -32.06 -12.68 2.62
CA THR A 800 -33.05 -12.46 1.56
C THR A 800 -32.37 -12.12 0.23
N TYR A 801 -31.36 -11.25 0.24
CA TYR A 801 -30.60 -10.91 -0.97
C TYR A 801 -29.83 -12.11 -1.51
N TYR A 802 -29.29 -12.96 -0.65
CA TYR A 802 -28.54 -14.15 -1.03
C TYR A 802 -29.38 -15.28 -1.62
N LYS A 803 -30.60 -15.50 -1.10
CA LYS A 803 -31.49 -16.59 -1.52
C LYS A 803 -32.50 -16.18 -2.59
N ARG A 804 -32.52 -14.92 -3.01
CA ARG A 804 -33.48 -14.43 -4.03
C ARG A 804 -33.24 -15.13 -5.37
N GLU A 805 -34.19 -15.96 -5.79
CA GLU A 805 -34.16 -16.60 -7.10
C GLU A 805 -34.56 -15.60 -8.21
N LYS A 806 -34.04 -15.82 -9.43
CA LYS A 806 -34.52 -15.11 -10.61
C LYS A 806 -35.98 -15.48 -10.83
N LYS A 807 -36.89 -14.52 -10.79
CA LYS A 807 -38.20 -14.72 -11.41
C LYS A 807 -37.93 -14.91 -12.89
N GLU A 808 -38.26 -16.09 -13.44
CA GLU A 808 -38.38 -16.24 -14.88
C GLU A 808 -39.33 -15.14 -15.37
N GLU A 809 -38.82 -14.20 -16.16
CA GLU A 809 -39.66 -13.31 -16.92
C GLU A 809 -40.52 -14.20 -17.81
N ARG A 810 -41.81 -14.32 -17.46
CA ARG A 810 -42.79 -14.91 -18.35
C ARG A 810 -42.79 -14.05 -19.62
N SER A 811 -42.20 -14.62 -20.68
CA SER A 811 -42.13 -14.11 -22.04
C SER A 811 -43.45 -13.54 -22.54
#